data_AF-A0A6L8TXK1-F1
#
_entry.id   AF-A0A6L8TXK1-F1
#
_cell.length_a   1.000
_cell.length_b   1.000
_cell.length_c   1.000
_cell.angle_alpha   90.00
_cell.angle_beta   90.00
_cell.angle_gamma   90.00
#
_symmetry.space_group_name_H-M   'P 1'
#
loop_
_entity.id
_entity.type
_entity.pdbx_description
1 polymer ?
#
loop_
_entity_poly.entity_id
_entity_poly.type
_entity_poly.pdbx_seq_one_letter_code
_entity_poly.pdbx_strand_id
1 'polypeptide(L)'
;MNKLSVLIVGLLLSLTANANLSFQEIRTASKDILVVFFKSDTIDIDEVDISNPSQWKLNGKSVKSISKFVTESNKCDHYIYLGVPDLVNGNSYTLETPYETFSFTFKDTDIFCESIKTNQVGYSALSDVRYANFAIWTGDGGVKRIEGELPAYSVYEEATGKKIASGVLVRIGEDISSGDFVYRINLSDVPAGGPYKITVNGYGSSYPFGVGGDFSRRLGHTSFRSLYHQRCGIQIMWPYAWNIRMKPCHEIVYQTYAPIAEASLKVEGTEPTIKVWGGYHDAGDADRRTYHMDVTSTLLTTFEAFPQYFTDDQFNIPDIFDENYYIIGKGNGIPDIIDEAAWGAMFWEYFQEESGEIPWGTETLGYSPFTTYDKEDHLFGSERIDPRTAAWASGMFMHLARVIEPYRPERTRELVERAEKAFKAAGENITPNHRMYYFVEKYLLTRDESAHAYIKEHADDVRELANTYNQGTEAFANKAWLVSYFYSYIIAKNIPTDARVVKIFTEALQATVDKQMGYLEGNAYPVGTPLNLRWWGSNVAQGQYSFPILMLWRLNGEQKYINAVSQMMDYALGLNPLGKCFMTGLGFNRVHNPHDRESAYTIEQGWGPRPGILIFGPGLVTNRGKSHPAIVKNQTPRERIYIDNRDAISQSEFTIYQSLCFPAAIYPVLAEGGKYDESNNPFYSR
;
A
#
# COMPACT_ATOMS: atom_id res chain seq x y z
N MET A 1 1.12 18.01 -82.82
CA MET A 1 1.80 18.76 -81.74
C MET A 1 0.72 19.20 -80.74
N ASN A 2 0.31 18.30 -79.85
CA ASN A 2 0.75 18.18 -78.45
C ASN A 2 0.53 19.45 -77.61
N LYS A 3 -0.58 19.48 -76.85
CA LYS A 3 -0.56 19.96 -75.46
C LYS A 3 -1.40 19.03 -74.59
N LEU A 4 -0.68 18.31 -73.74
CA LEU A 4 -1.12 17.50 -72.62
C LEU A 4 -1.71 18.43 -71.55
N SER A 5 -2.88 18.14 -71.00
CA SER A 5 -3.35 18.69 -69.73
C SER A 5 -3.71 17.51 -68.84
N VAL A 6 -2.86 17.28 -67.84
CA VAL A 6 -2.99 16.22 -66.84
C VAL A 6 -3.97 16.71 -65.79
N LEU A 7 -5.10 16.02 -65.65
CA LEU A 7 -6.05 16.19 -64.55
C LEU A 7 -5.58 15.29 -63.39
N ILE A 8 -5.01 15.90 -62.35
CA ILE A 8 -4.67 15.21 -61.10
C ILE A 8 -5.98 15.07 -60.32
N VAL A 9 -6.54 13.87 -60.29
CA VAL A 9 -7.61 13.50 -59.36
C VAL A 9 -6.98 13.33 -57.99
N GLY A 10 -7.28 14.25 -57.08
CA GLY A 10 -6.93 14.10 -55.67
C GLY A 10 -7.70 12.93 -55.06
N LEU A 11 -7.00 11.82 -54.81
CA LEU A 11 -7.43 10.87 -53.79
C LEU A 11 -7.32 11.60 -52.45
N LEU A 12 -8.47 11.99 -51.89
CA LEU A 12 -8.63 12.22 -50.47
C LEU A 12 -8.42 10.87 -49.78
N LEU A 13 -7.16 10.54 -49.51
CA LEU A 13 -6.81 9.57 -48.47
C LEU A 13 -7.22 10.21 -47.15
N SER A 14 -8.38 9.81 -46.64
CA SER A 14 -8.70 9.95 -45.22
C SER A 14 -7.65 9.16 -44.44
N LEU A 15 -6.58 9.84 -44.01
CA LEU A 15 -5.74 9.38 -42.91
C LEU A 15 -6.57 9.54 -41.64
N THR A 16 -7.53 8.64 -41.44
CA THR A 16 -7.99 8.34 -40.09
C THR A 16 -6.78 7.72 -39.40
N ALA A 17 -6.22 8.42 -38.42
CA ALA A 17 -5.30 7.81 -37.48
C ALA A 17 -6.05 6.63 -36.85
N ASN A 18 -5.82 5.42 -37.34
CA ASN A 18 -6.38 4.21 -36.74
C ASN A 18 -5.75 4.09 -35.35
N ALA A 19 -6.61 4.13 -34.31
CA ALA A 19 -6.23 3.71 -32.98
C ALA A 19 -5.63 2.29 -33.02
N ASN A 20 -4.59 2.04 -32.23
CA ASN A 20 -3.89 0.75 -32.22
C ASN A 20 -4.45 -0.17 -31.14
N LEU A 21 -5.70 -0.62 -31.31
CA LEU A 21 -6.26 -1.68 -30.47
C LEU A 21 -5.38 -2.94 -30.58
N SER A 22 -4.79 -3.35 -29.47
CA SER A 22 -3.81 -4.44 -29.38
C SER A 22 -4.36 -5.59 -28.53
N PHE A 23 -4.55 -6.74 -29.16
CA PHE A 23 -4.89 -7.98 -28.46
C PHE A 23 -3.79 -8.36 -27.47
N GLN A 24 -4.18 -8.73 -26.24
CA GLN A 24 -3.26 -9.18 -25.20
C GLN A 24 -3.37 -10.68 -24.95
N GLU A 25 -4.56 -11.18 -24.62
CA GLU A 25 -4.79 -12.59 -24.36
C GLU A 25 -6.27 -12.99 -24.38
N ILE A 26 -6.51 -14.30 -24.49
CA ILE A 26 -7.78 -14.94 -24.17
C ILE A 26 -7.65 -15.58 -22.79
N ARG A 27 -8.60 -15.27 -21.91
CA ARG A 27 -8.70 -15.84 -20.56
C ARG A 27 -10.15 -16.26 -20.29
N THR A 28 -10.43 -16.66 -19.06
CA THR A 28 -11.78 -17.06 -18.63
C THR A 28 -12.26 -16.26 -17.42
N ALA A 29 -13.58 -16.14 -17.28
CA ALA A 29 -14.24 -15.76 -16.03
C ALA A 29 -15.13 -16.90 -15.48
N SER A 30 -15.53 -17.83 -16.34
CA SER A 30 -16.36 -18.99 -15.97
C SER A 30 -16.09 -20.13 -16.96
N LYS A 31 -16.55 -21.35 -16.65
CA LYS A 31 -16.55 -22.48 -17.57
C LYS A 31 -17.28 -22.22 -18.90
N ASP A 32 -18.13 -21.21 -18.94
CA ASP A 32 -18.97 -20.81 -20.07
C ASP A 32 -18.80 -19.33 -20.42
N ILE A 33 -17.72 -18.68 -19.96
CA ILE A 33 -17.40 -17.28 -20.24
C ILE A 33 -15.92 -17.15 -20.61
N LEU A 34 -15.65 -16.83 -21.88
CA LEU A 34 -14.34 -16.37 -22.34
C LEU A 34 -14.23 -14.86 -22.14
N VAL A 35 -13.02 -14.38 -21.87
CA VAL A 35 -12.71 -12.95 -21.85
C VAL A 35 -11.63 -12.69 -22.88
N VAL A 36 -11.90 -11.76 -23.80
CA VAL A 36 -10.92 -11.25 -24.76
C VAL A 36 -10.41 -9.93 -24.22
N PHE A 37 -9.11 -9.87 -23.93
CA PHE A 37 -8.46 -8.69 -23.37
C PHE A 37 -7.71 -7.93 -24.47
N PHE A 38 -8.08 -6.66 -24.66
CA PHE A 38 -7.39 -5.72 -25.53
C PHE A 38 -6.84 -4.53 -24.73
N LYS A 39 -5.75 -3.96 -25.23
CA LYS A 39 -5.24 -2.64 -24.83
C LYS A 39 -5.43 -1.65 -25.96
N SER A 40 -5.70 -0.41 -25.63
CA SER A 40 -5.78 0.69 -26.57
C SER A 40 -4.87 1.82 -26.15
N ASP A 41 -4.36 2.57 -27.13
CA ASP A 41 -3.64 3.83 -26.93
C ASP A 41 -4.59 5.05 -26.81
N THR A 42 -5.91 4.83 -26.93
CA THR A 42 -6.96 5.84 -26.79
C THR A 42 -7.91 5.51 -25.64
N ILE A 43 -8.53 6.54 -25.07
CA ILE A 43 -9.58 6.38 -24.05
C ILE A 43 -10.92 6.51 -24.76
N ASP A 44 -11.43 5.38 -25.26
CA ASP A 44 -12.75 5.28 -25.87
C ASP A 44 -13.42 4.02 -25.37
N ILE A 45 -14.50 4.15 -24.60
CA ILE A 45 -15.20 3.00 -24.01
C ILE A 45 -15.93 2.13 -25.03
N ASP A 46 -16.17 2.67 -26.22
CA ASP A 46 -16.93 2.03 -27.30
C ASP A 46 -16.04 1.57 -28.47
N GLU A 47 -14.70 1.70 -28.35
CA GLU A 47 -13.74 1.30 -29.39
C GLU A 47 -13.89 -0.17 -29.81
N VAL A 48 -14.19 -1.04 -28.84
CA VAL A 48 -14.49 -2.45 -29.11
C VAL A 48 -15.99 -2.62 -29.40
N ASP A 49 -16.32 -2.84 -30.68
CA ASP A 49 -17.67 -3.00 -31.17
C ASP A 49 -18.26 -4.35 -30.76
N ILE A 50 -19.20 -4.27 -29.81
CA ILE A 50 -20.00 -5.39 -29.33
C ILE A 50 -21.46 -5.32 -29.80
N SER A 51 -21.81 -4.33 -30.65
CA SER A 51 -23.18 -4.07 -31.08
C SER A 51 -23.74 -5.13 -32.04
N ASN A 52 -22.85 -5.87 -32.72
CA ASN A 52 -23.21 -6.95 -33.63
C ASN A 52 -22.70 -8.33 -33.14
N PRO A 53 -23.47 -9.05 -32.31
CA PRO A 53 -23.06 -10.36 -31.78
C PRO A 53 -22.79 -11.43 -32.85
N SER A 54 -23.27 -11.26 -34.08
CA SER A 54 -23.05 -12.23 -35.16
C SER A 54 -21.59 -12.29 -35.65
N GLN A 55 -20.80 -11.26 -35.36
CA GLN A 55 -19.36 -11.20 -35.68
C GLN A 55 -18.48 -11.88 -34.63
N TRP A 56 -19.06 -12.27 -33.50
CA TRP A 56 -18.36 -12.95 -32.41
C TRP A 56 -18.80 -14.42 -32.39
N LYS A 57 -17.89 -15.35 -32.76
CA LYS A 57 -18.21 -16.77 -32.90
C LYS A 57 -17.19 -17.67 -32.25
N LEU A 58 -17.65 -18.75 -31.62
CA LEU A 58 -16.81 -19.86 -31.17
C LEU A 58 -17.10 -21.09 -32.03
N ASN A 59 -16.09 -21.62 -32.72
CA ASN A 59 -16.19 -22.73 -33.65
C ASN A 59 -17.30 -22.51 -34.71
N GLY A 60 -17.35 -21.31 -35.28
CA GLY A 60 -18.34 -20.91 -36.29
C GLY A 60 -19.77 -20.65 -35.78
N LYS A 61 -20.04 -20.81 -34.47
CA LYS A 61 -21.35 -20.50 -33.85
C LYS A 61 -21.30 -19.19 -33.08
N SER A 62 -22.32 -18.35 -33.24
CA SER A 62 -22.42 -17.09 -32.49
C SER A 62 -22.37 -17.31 -30.98
N VAL A 63 -21.72 -16.39 -30.28
CA VAL A 63 -21.72 -16.34 -28.81
C VAL A 63 -23.14 -16.08 -28.27
N LYS A 64 -23.43 -16.57 -27.07
CA LYS A 64 -24.75 -16.49 -26.41
C LYS A 64 -25.05 -15.11 -25.83
N SER A 65 -24.01 -14.40 -25.38
CA SER A 65 -24.09 -13.08 -24.76
C SER A 65 -22.77 -12.35 -24.92
N ILE A 66 -22.81 -11.03 -24.90
CA ILE A 66 -21.62 -10.18 -24.88
C ILE A 66 -21.83 -9.08 -23.85
N SER A 67 -20.83 -8.85 -23.02
CA SER A 67 -20.76 -7.77 -22.04
C SER A 67 -19.33 -7.24 -22.00
N LYS A 68 -19.10 -6.04 -21.45
CA LYS A 68 -17.77 -5.45 -21.37
C LYS A 68 -17.47 -4.82 -20.03
N PHE A 69 -16.18 -4.78 -19.72
CA PHE A 69 -15.62 -3.87 -18.73
C PHE A 69 -14.47 -3.11 -19.37
N VAL A 70 -14.49 -1.79 -19.20
CA VAL A 70 -13.43 -0.91 -19.71
C VAL A 70 -12.87 -0.16 -18.52
N THR A 71 -11.55 -0.09 -18.41
CA THR A 71 -10.88 0.68 -17.37
C THR A 71 -9.64 1.33 -17.92
N GLU A 72 -9.27 2.47 -17.37
CA GLU A 72 -8.05 3.15 -17.78
C GLU A 72 -6.82 2.56 -17.07
N SER A 73 -5.82 2.18 -17.86
CA SER A 73 -4.59 1.51 -17.44
C SER A 73 -3.58 1.58 -18.60
N ASN A 74 -2.58 2.47 -18.52
CA ASN A 74 -1.70 2.79 -19.67
C ASN A 74 -2.48 3.13 -20.96
N LYS A 75 -3.39 4.11 -20.84
CA LYS A 75 -4.46 4.53 -21.79
C LYS A 75 -5.78 3.79 -21.58
N CYS A 76 -6.00 2.57 -22.09
CA CYS A 76 -7.28 1.88 -21.87
C CYS A 76 -7.18 0.35 -22.00
N ASP A 77 -7.75 -0.35 -21.02
CA ASP A 77 -7.90 -1.80 -21.00
C ASP A 77 -9.38 -2.17 -21.30
N HIS A 78 -9.59 -3.07 -22.26
CA HIS A 78 -10.91 -3.56 -22.68
C HIS A 78 -11.04 -5.06 -22.41
N TYR A 79 -11.97 -5.42 -21.54
CA TYR A 79 -12.32 -6.80 -21.22
C TYR A 79 -13.68 -7.13 -21.84
N ILE A 80 -13.70 -7.98 -22.86
CA ILE A 80 -14.93 -8.40 -23.54
C ILE A 80 -15.30 -9.80 -23.09
N TYR A 81 -16.43 -9.91 -22.40
CA TYR A 81 -16.96 -11.15 -21.84
C TYR A 81 -17.92 -11.80 -22.84
N LEU A 82 -17.60 -13.03 -23.24
CA LEU A 82 -18.34 -13.78 -24.26
C LEU A 82 -18.98 -15.02 -23.63
N GLY A 83 -20.31 -15.06 -23.65
CA GLY A 83 -21.09 -16.25 -23.28
C GLY A 83 -20.92 -17.36 -24.30
N VAL A 84 -20.42 -18.52 -23.88
CA VAL A 84 -20.13 -19.65 -24.77
C VAL A 84 -20.78 -20.95 -24.26
N PRO A 85 -20.80 -22.04 -25.05
CA PRO A 85 -21.01 -23.38 -24.49
C PRO A 85 -19.92 -23.72 -23.46
N ASP A 86 -20.22 -24.64 -22.54
CA ASP A 86 -19.24 -25.11 -21.55
C ASP A 86 -17.94 -25.54 -22.25
N LEU A 87 -16.83 -24.98 -21.80
CA LEU A 87 -15.49 -25.31 -22.26
C LEU A 87 -15.09 -26.68 -21.71
N VAL A 88 -14.49 -27.50 -22.56
CA VAL A 88 -14.12 -28.88 -22.25
C VAL A 88 -12.60 -28.96 -22.25
N ASN A 89 -12.03 -29.39 -21.13
CA ASN A 89 -10.58 -29.45 -20.93
C ASN A 89 -9.92 -30.32 -22.02
N GLY A 90 -8.85 -29.81 -22.63
CA GLY A 90 -8.12 -30.44 -23.72
C GLY A 90 -8.68 -30.19 -25.13
N ASN A 91 -9.88 -29.63 -25.27
CA ASN A 91 -10.44 -29.32 -26.59
C ASN A 91 -9.82 -28.05 -27.18
N SER A 92 -9.65 -28.06 -28.51
CA SER A 92 -9.27 -26.87 -29.26
C SER A 92 -10.51 -26.08 -29.71
N TYR A 93 -10.38 -24.76 -29.67
CA TYR A 93 -11.41 -23.80 -30.00
C TYR A 93 -10.85 -22.75 -30.96
N THR A 94 -11.70 -22.32 -31.89
CA THR A 94 -11.44 -21.17 -32.77
C THR A 94 -12.44 -20.06 -32.41
N LEU A 95 -11.93 -18.94 -31.91
CA LEU A 95 -12.69 -17.75 -31.60
C LEU A 95 -12.53 -16.73 -32.73
N GLU A 96 -13.60 -16.47 -33.46
CA GLU A 96 -13.68 -15.41 -34.47
C GLU A 96 -14.22 -14.13 -33.81
N THR A 97 -13.52 -13.01 -33.97
CA THR A 97 -13.93 -11.68 -33.53
C THR A 97 -13.99 -10.72 -34.74
N PRO A 98 -14.59 -9.52 -34.62
CA PRO A 98 -14.52 -8.50 -35.68
C PRO A 98 -13.10 -8.08 -36.07
N TYR A 99 -12.11 -8.34 -35.21
CA TYR A 99 -10.74 -7.83 -35.33
C TYR A 99 -9.74 -8.90 -35.78
N GLU A 100 -9.83 -10.09 -35.17
CA GLU A 100 -8.91 -11.19 -35.40
C GLU A 100 -9.58 -12.55 -35.09
N THR A 101 -9.02 -13.63 -35.64
CA THR A 101 -9.42 -15.00 -35.33
C THR A 101 -8.32 -15.70 -34.55
N PHE A 102 -8.67 -16.25 -33.38
CA PHE A 102 -7.74 -16.90 -32.47
C PHE A 102 -8.02 -18.40 -32.40
N SER A 103 -6.97 -19.21 -32.33
CA SER A 103 -7.10 -20.63 -32.02
C SER A 103 -6.36 -20.95 -30.73
N PHE A 104 -7.02 -21.63 -29.81
CA PHE A 104 -6.45 -21.99 -28.52
C PHE A 104 -6.94 -23.37 -28.07
N THR A 105 -6.18 -24.02 -27.20
CA THR A 105 -6.64 -25.23 -26.51
C THR A 105 -7.02 -24.86 -25.10
N PHE A 106 -8.25 -25.17 -24.70
CA PHE A 106 -8.69 -24.90 -23.34
C PHE A 106 -8.05 -25.92 -22.39
N LYS A 107 -7.13 -25.46 -21.57
CA LYS A 107 -6.55 -26.23 -20.47
C LYS A 107 -6.74 -25.47 -19.18
N ASP A 108 -7.54 -26.00 -18.27
CA ASP A 108 -7.85 -25.33 -17.00
C ASP A 108 -6.63 -25.12 -16.09
N THR A 109 -5.56 -25.90 -16.29
CA THR A 109 -4.25 -25.70 -15.62
C THR A 109 -3.46 -24.49 -16.15
N ASP A 110 -3.71 -24.10 -17.40
CA ASP A 110 -2.84 -23.19 -18.13
C ASP A 110 -3.51 -21.82 -18.31
N ILE A 111 -4.77 -21.82 -18.74
CA ILE A 111 -5.52 -20.59 -19.03
C ILE A 111 -5.84 -19.83 -17.76
N PHE A 112 -5.57 -18.54 -17.75
CA PHE A 112 -5.88 -17.68 -16.61
C PHE A 112 -7.41 -17.57 -16.43
N CYS A 113 -7.86 -17.62 -15.18
CA CYS A 113 -9.24 -17.36 -14.77
C CYS A 113 -9.25 -16.15 -13.85
N GLU A 114 -9.75 -15.02 -14.35
CA GLU A 114 -9.75 -13.76 -13.59
C GLU A 114 -10.68 -13.81 -12.38
N SER A 115 -11.58 -14.78 -12.31
CA SER A 115 -12.45 -15.02 -11.16
C SER A 115 -11.72 -15.58 -9.95
N ILE A 116 -10.51 -16.14 -10.09
CA ILE A 116 -9.69 -16.60 -8.96
C ILE A 116 -8.86 -15.42 -8.42
N LYS A 117 -9.22 -14.92 -7.24
CA LYS A 117 -8.57 -13.81 -6.55
C LYS A 117 -7.58 -14.34 -5.50
N THR A 118 -6.31 -14.02 -5.66
CA THR A 118 -5.19 -14.54 -4.85
C THR A 118 -4.31 -13.40 -4.37
N ASN A 119 -3.60 -13.59 -3.26
CA ASN A 119 -2.39 -12.81 -2.99
C ASN A 119 -1.33 -13.20 -4.05
N GLN A 120 -0.93 -12.23 -4.88
CA GLN A 120 -0.06 -12.43 -6.04
C GLN A 120 1.43 -12.30 -5.71
N VAL A 121 1.78 -12.19 -4.42
CA VAL A 121 3.14 -11.92 -3.96
C VAL A 121 3.62 -13.01 -3.01
N GLY A 122 2.91 -13.20 -1.89
CA GLY A 122 3.28 -14.21 -0.90
C GLY A 122 2.39 -14.17 0.33
N TYR A 123 1.74 -15.30 0.62
CA TYR A 123 1.03 -15.50 1.89
C TYR A 123 2.04 -15.70 3.03
N SER A 124 1.71 -15.26 4.24
CA SER A 124 2.56 -15.53 5.41
C SER A 124 2.53 -17.01 5.79
N ALA A 125 3.69 -17.56 6.17
CA ALA A 125 3.78 -18.89 6.77
C ALA A 125 3.31 -18.91 8.24
N LEU A 126 3.28 -17.75 8.92
CA LEU A 126 2.76 -17.61 10.29
C LEU A 126 1.24 -17.80 10.38
N SER A 127 0.53 -17.61 9.27
CA SER A 127 -0.92 -17.81 9.22
C SER A 127 -1.26 -19.26 8.88
N ASP A 128 -2.14 -19.88 9.68
CA ASP A 128 -2.76 -21.17 9.35
C ASP A 128 -4.13 -21.00 8.66
N VAL A 129 -4.61 -19.76 8.51
CA VAL A 129 -5.77 -19.40 7.68
C VAL A 129 -5.29 -18.66 6.45
N ARG A 130 -5.26 -19.38 5.32
CA ARG A 130 -4.94 -18.83 4.00
C ARG A 130 -6.05 -19.18 3.04
N TYR A 131 -6.44 -18.25 2.19
CA TYR A 131 -7.44 -18.51 1.18
C TYR A 131 -7.28 -17.66 -0.07
N ALA A 132 -7.90 -18.13 -1.14
CA ALA A 132 -8.25 -17.35 -2.31
C ALA A 132 -9.76 -17.19 -2.38
N ASN A 133 -10.23 -16.10 -2.98
CA ASN A 133 -11.65 -15.93 -3.27
C ASN A 133 -11.92 -16.29 -4.73
N PHE A 134 -13.13 -16.75 -5.01
CA PHE A 134 -13.63 -17.01 -6.35
C PHE A 134 -14.93 -16.24 -6.54
N ALA A 135 -14.97 -15.33 -7.53
CA ALA A 135 -16.14 -14.52 -7.81
C ALA A 135 -16.26 -14.26 -9.32
N ILE A 136 -17.46 -14.51 -9.88
CA ILE A 136 -17.72 -14.32 -11.31
C ILE A 136 -18.41 -12.97 -11.51
N TRP A 137 -17.72 -12.08 -12.21
CA TRP A 137 -18.22 -10.78 -12.61
C TRP A 137 -17.89 -10.55 -14.07
N THR A 138 -18.86 -10.09 -14.86
CA THR A 138 -18.74 -9.99 -16.32
C THR A 138 -18.93 -8.56 -16.81
N GLY A 139 -18.37 -7.58 -16.09
CA GLY A 139 -18.50 -6.18 -16.45
C GLY A 139 -19.92 -5.64 -16.28
N ASP A 140 -20.42 -4.95 -17.29
CA ASP A 140 -21.80 -4.48 -17.38
C ASP A 140 -22.85 -5.62 -17.42
N GLY A 141 -22.42 -6.87 -17.64
CA GLY A 141 -23.25 -8.06 -17.47
C GLY A 141 -23.52 -8.45 -16.02
N GLY A 142 -22.82 -7.83 -15.06
CA GLY A 142 -23.03 -8.02 -13.62
C GLY A 142 -22.42 -9.30 -13.04
N VAL A 143 -22.95 -9.72 -11.89
CA VAL A 143 -22.43 -10.87 -11.11
C VAL A 143 -23.18 -12.14 -11.47
N LYS A 144 -22.44 -13.25 -11.57
CA LYS A 144 -23.00 -14.58 -11.83
C LYS A 144 -22.76 -15.52 -10.64
N ARG A 145 -23.81 -16.26 -10.27
CA ARG A 145 -23.74 -17.32 -9.26
C ARG A 145 -23.45 -18.66 -9.92
N ILE A 146 -22.79 -19.56 -9.19
CA ILE A 146 -22.65 -20.95 -9.59
C ILE A 146 -23.94 -21.66 -9.18
N GLU A 147 -24.63 -22.20 -10.17
CA GLU A 147 -25.82 -23.04 -9.97
C GLU A 147 -25.40 -24.52 -9.86
N GLY A 148 -26.04 -25.25 -8.95
CA GLY A 148 -25.77 -26.68 -8.74
C GLY A 148 -24.54 -26.96 -7.88
N GLU A 149 -23.83 -28.05 -8.19
CA GLU A 149 -22.63 -28.47 -7.46
C GLU A 149 -21.48 -27.48 -7.65
N LEU A 150 -20.81 -27.15 -6.56
CA LEU A 150 -19.66 -26.25 -6.58
C LEU A 150 -18.44 -26.97 -7.18
N PRO A 151 -17.63 -26.30 -8.02
CA PRO A 151 -16.52 -26.93 -8.69
C PRO A 151 -15.42 -27.31 -7.70
N ALA A 152 -14.76 -28.44 -8.00
CA ALA A 152 -13.53 -28.82 -7.34
C ALA A 152 -12.37 -27.93 -7.81
N TYR A 153 -11.39 -27.75 -6.93
CA TYR A 153 -10.13 -27.09 -7.25
C TYR A 153 -8.94 -27.97 -6.85
N SER A 154 -7.79 -27.70 -7.45
CA SER A 154 -6.49 -28.27 -7.09
C SER A 154 -5.43 -27.17 -7.04
N VAL A 155 -4.47 -27.31 -6.14
CA VAL A 155 -3.28 -26.45 -6.07
C VAL A 155 -2.09 -27.27 -6.56
N TYR A 156 -1.32 -26.71 -7.48
CA TYR A 156 -0.15 -27.35 -8.06
C TYR A 156 1.10 -26.52 -7.76
N GLU A 157 2.22 -27.20 -7.49
CA GLU A 157 3.55 -26.59 -7.51
C GLU A 157 3.99 -26.41 -8.96
N GLU A 158 4.32 -25.18 -9.36
CA GLU A 158 4.60 -24.87 -10.77
C GLU A 158 5.84 -25.60 -11.29
N ALA A 159 6.89 -25.67 -10.48
CA ALA A 159 8.17 -26.26 -10.91
C ALA A 159 8.07 -27.75 -11.24
N THR A 160 7.22 -28.50 -10.54
CA THR A 160 7.13 -29.96 -10.67
C THR A 160 5.81 -30.45 -11.27
N GLY A 161 4.78 -29.60 -11.33
CA GLY A 161 3.41 -29.99 -11.66
C GLY A 161 2.76 -30.87 -10.59
N LYS A 162 3.40 -31.05 -9.42
CA LYS A 162 2.87 -31.88 -8.33
C LYS A 162 1.63 -31.23 -7.74
N LYS A 163 0.56 -32.01 -7.58
CA LYS A 163 -0.62 -31.59 -6.83
C LYS A 163 -0.29 -31.54 -5.33
N ILE A 164 -0.52 -30.39 -4.74
CA ILE A 164 -0.21 -30.08 -3.33
C ILE A 164 -1.46 -30.18 -2.45
N ALA A 165 -2.57 -29.61 -2.93
CA ALA A 165 -3.84 -29.61 -2.23
C ALA A 165 -5.00 -29.71 -3.23
N SER A 166 -6.18 -30.04 -2.72
CA SER A 166 -7.42 -30.00 -3.50
C SER A 166 -8.61 -29.85 -2.57
N GLY A 167 -9.72 -29.34 -3.09
CA GLY A 167 -10.96 -29.19 -2.35
C GLY A 167 -12.12 -28.88 -3.27
N VAL A 168 -13.22 -28.44 -2.68
CA VAL A 168 -14.40 -27.90 -3.38
C VAL A 168 -14.60 -26.47 -2.90
N LEU A 169 -15.03 -25.58 -3.80
CA LEU A 169 -15.33 -24.20 -3.40
C LEU A 169 -16.34 -24.17 -2.26
N VAL A 170 -16.14 -23.26 -1.31
CA VAL A 170 -17.08 -23.02 -0.20
C VAL A 170 -17.86 -21.73 -0.47
N ARG A 171 -19.19 -21.77 -0.34
CA ARG A 171 -20.02 -20.57 -0.48
C ARG A 171 -19.81 -19.64 0.72
N ILE A 172 -19.46 -18.38 0.47
CA ILE A 172 -19.37 -17.33 1.50
C ILE A 172 -20.63 -16.48 1.50
N GLY A 173 -21.01 -15.92 0.34
CA GLY A 173 -22.23 -15.14 0.22
C GLY A 173 -22.05 -13.84 -0.56
N GLU A 174 -23.04 -12.96 -0.44
CA GLU A 174 -23.02 -11.64 -1.06
C GLU A 174 -22.06 -10.71 -0.33
N ASP A 175 -21.30 -9.94 -1.09
CA ASP A 175 -20.43 -8.88 -0.58
C ASP A 175 -20.89 -7.54 -1.13
N ILE A 176 -21.46 -6.70 -0.26
CA ILE A 176 -22.16 -5.48 -0.67
C ILE A 176 -21.20 -4.47 -1.31
N SER A 177 -19.96 -4.38 -0.85
CA SER A 177 -18.99 -3.37 -1.27
C SER A 177 -18.44 -3.64 -2.67
N SER A 178 -18.22 -4.92 -3.00
CA SER A 178 -17.75 -5.39 -4.31
C SER A 178 -18.88 -5.74 -5.28
N GLY A 179 -20.09 -5.94 -4.75
CA GLY A 179 -21.25 -6.49 -5.46
C GLY A 179 -21.17 -8.00 -5.71
N ASP A 180 -20.07 -8.66 -5.35
CA ASP A 180 -19.80 -10.05 -5.69
C ASP A 180 -20.68 -11.04 -4.92
N PHE A 181 -20.85 -12.22 -5.52
CA PHE A 181 -21.22 -13.42 -4.79
C PHE A 181 -19.98 -14.29 -4.65
N VAL A 182 -19.43 -14.36 -3.45
CA VAL A 182 -18.10 -14.89 -3.18
C VAL A 182 -18.15 -16.36 -2.79
N TYR A 183 -17.23 -17.12 -3.37
CA TYR A 183 -16.84 -18.46 -2.95
C TYR A 183 -15.39 -18.42 -2.46
N ARG A 184 -15.00 -19.39 -1.63
CA ARG A 184 -13.67 -19.47 -1.05
C ARG A 184 -12.96 -20.77 -1.42
N ILE A 185 -11.67 -20.62 -1.68
CA ILE A 185 -10.70 -21.69 -1.94
C ILE A 185 -9.81 -21.75 -0.71
N ASN A 186 -9.84 -22.88 0.02
CA ASN A 186 -9.02 -23.07 1.20
C ASN A 186 -7.57 -23.40 0.80
N LEU A 187 -6.62 -22.63 1.33
CA LEU A 187 -5.18 -22.76 1.11
C LEU A 187 -4.41 -23.04 2.42
N SER A 188 -5.09 -23.33 3.52
CA SER A 188 -4.47 -23.61 4.82
C SER A 188 -3.44 -24.74 4.74
N ASP A 189 -3.74 -25.81 4.00
CA ASP A 189 -2.86 -26.99 3.86
C ASP A 189 -1.72 -26.79 2.84
N VAL A 190 -1.64 -25.64 2.16
CA VAL A 190 -0.54 -25.35 1.24
C VAL A 190 0.72 -25.02 2.06
N PRO A 191 1.81 -25.79 1.94
CA PRO A 191 3.00 -25.61 2.76
C PRO A 191 3.82 -24.39 2.32
N ALA A 192 4.70 -23.92 3.20
CA ALA A 192 5.70 -22.92 2.86
C ALA A 192 6.52 -23.36 1.62
N GLY A 193 6.77 -22.43 0.70
CA GLY A 193 7.38 -22.70 -0.60
C GLY A 193 6.56 -22.14 -1.76
N GLY A 194 6.75 -22.71 -2.95
CA GLY A 194 6.13 -22.29 -4.20
C GLY A 194 7.17 -22.07 -5.31
N PRO A 195 6.78 -21.49 -6.46
CA PRO A 195 5.44 -20.96 -6.74
C PRO A 195 4.36 -22.04 -6.85
N TYR A 196 3.16 -21.71 -6.39
CA TYR A 196 1.95 -22.52 -6.52
C TYR A 196 0.92 -21.84 -7.43
N LYS A 197 0.08 -22.63 -8.07
CA LYS A 197 -1.05 -22.17 -8.89
C LYS A 197 -2.33 -22.92 -8.50
N ILE A 198 -3.45 -22.21 -8.40
CA ILE A 198 -4.77 -22.83 -8.21
C ILE A 198 -5.37 -23.10 -9.58
N THR A 199 -6.01 -24.26 -9.74
CA THR A 199 -6.89 -24.59 -10.86
C THR A 199 -8.28 -24.91 -10.34
N VAL A 200 -9.30 -24.26 -10.88
CA VAL A 200 -10.71 -24.60 -10.65
C VAL A 200 -11.19 -25.39 -11.87
N ASN A 201 -11.63 -26.64 -11.65
CA ASN A 201 -11.87 -27.61 -12.72
C ASN A 201 -12.90 -27.10 -13.73
N GLY A 202 -12.50 -27.01 -15.00
CA GLY A 202 -13.34 -26.50 -16.08
C GLY A 202 -13.49 -24.97 -16.12
N TYR A 203 -12.86 -24.23 -15.21
CA TYR A 203 -12.88 -22.76 -15.19
C TYR A 203 -11.55 -22.18 -15.66
N GLY A 204 -10.44 -22.59 -15.06
CA GLY A 204 -9.11 -22.07 -15.36
C GLY A 204 -8.22 -21.96 -14.12
N SER A 205 -7.17 -21.16 -14.21
CA SER A 205 -6.09 -21.10 -13.21
C SER A 205 -5.75 -19.70 -12.72
N SER A 206 -5.19 -19.58 -11.52
CA SER A 206 -4.80 -18.30 -10.92
C SER A 206 -3.48 -17.76 -11.46
N TYR A 207 -3.12 -16.52 -11.09
CA TYR A 207 -1.71 -16.14 -11.04
C TYR A 207 -0.97 -17.01 -10.01
N PRO A 208 0.34 -17.22 -10.16
CA PRO A 208 1.08 -17.96 -9.17
C PRO A 208 1.28 -17.16 -7.88
N PHE A 209 1.47 -17.87 -6.77
CA PHE A 209 1.71 -17.30 -5.45
C PHE A 209 2.70 -18.17 -4.67
N GLY A 210 3.32 -17.60 -3.65
CA GLY A 210 4.16 -18.34 -2.70
C GLY A 210 3.63 -18.28 -1.27
N VAL A 211 4.25 -19.06 -0.38
CA VAL A 211 3.95 -19.08 1.05
C VAL A 211 5.27 -18.97 1.83
N GLY A 212 5.44 -17.91 2.62
CA GLY A 212 6.64 -17.70 3.46
C GLY A 212 7.94 -17.51 2.67
N GLY A 213 9.07 -17.71 3.36
CA GLY A 213 10.40 -17.74 2.75
C GLY A 213 10.74 -16.48 1.95
N ASP A 214 11.38 -16.66 0.79
CA ASP A 214 11.79 -15.54 -0.07
C ASP A 214 10.61 -14.76 -0.66
N PHE A 215 9.42 -15.35 -0.74
CA PHE A 215 8.21 -14.64 -1.16
C PHE A 215 7.82 -13.56 -0.14
N SER A 216 7.75 -13.92 1.14
CA SER A 216 7.45 -12.98 2.22
C SER A 216 8.63 -12.03 2.48
N ARG A 217 9.88 -12.49 2.40
CA ARG A 217 11.05 -11.61 2.55
C ARG A 217 11.15 -10.58 1.44
N ARG A 218 10.88 -10.95 0.18
CA ARG A 218 10.82 -10.00 -0.94
C ARG A 218 9.78 -8.92 -0.70
N LEU A 219 8.60 -9.31 -0.21
CA LEU A 219 7.51 -8.39 0.12
C LEU A 219 7.92 -7.46 1.27
N GLY A 220 8.40 -7.99 2.39
CA GLY A 220 8.90 -7.21 3.52
C GLY A 220 10.01 -6.24 3.12
N HIS A 221 10.99 -6.71 2.34
CA HIS A 221 12.09 -5.90 1.80
C HIS A 221 11.59 -4.75 0.91
N THR A 222 10.74 -5.07 -0.06
CA THR A 222 10.25 -4.09 -1.03
C THR A 222 9.35 -3.04 -0.35
N SER A 223 8.48 -3.46 0.56
CA SER A 223 7.62 -2.54 1.31
C SER A 223 8.42 -1.66 2.27
N PHE A 224 9.39 -2.21 3.01
CA PHE A 224 10.22 -1.42 3.92
C PHE A 224 11.03 -0.35 3.17
N ARG A 225 11.68 -0.74 2.06
CA ARG A 225 12.47 0.17 1.22
C ARG A 225 11.66 1.30 0.58
N SER A 226 10.32 1.23 0.55
CA SER A 226 9.50 2.35 0.08
C SER A 226 9.69 3.60 0.95
N LEU A 227 9.98 3.44 2.26
CA LEU A 227 10.32 4.54 3.15
C LEU A 227 11.67 5.17 2.77
N TYR A 228 12.68 4.34 2.50
CA TYR A 228 13.98 4.80 2.01
C TYR A 228 13.83 5.66 0.73
N HIS A 229 13.05 5.19 -0.25
CA HIS A 229 12.80 5.94 -1.47
C HIS A 229 12.12 7.29 -1.23
N GLN A 230 11.35 7.43 -0.14
CA GLN A 230 10.70 8.68 0.26
C GLN A 230 11.53 9.59 1.16
N ARG A 231 12.75 9.21 1.53
CA ARG A 231 13.59 10.08 2.37
C ARG A 231 13.82 11.45 1.71
N CYS A 232 13.58 12.52 2.45
CA CYS A 232 13.90 13.89 2.04
C CYS A 232 15.29 14.30 2.56
N GLY A 233 16.02 15.16 1.83
CA GLY A 233 17.34 15.64 2.27
C GLY A 233 18.48 14.64 2.08
N ILE A 234 18.33 13.68 1.16
CA ILE A 234 19.36 12.66 0.83
C ILE A 234 19.35 12.32 -0.65
N GLN A 235 20.45 11.75 -1.14
CA GLN A 235 20.54 11.09 -2.44
C GLN A 235 19.72 9.79 -2.46
N ILE A 236 19.16 9.45 -3.63
CA ILE A 236 18.53 8.16 -3.92
C ILE A 236 19.23 7.62 -5.17
N MET A 237 20.25 6.80 -4.97
CA MET A 237 21.20 6.43 -6.03
C MET A 237 21.84 5.05 -5.83
N TRP A 238 22.52 4.58 -6.88
CA TRP A 238 23.27 3.32 -6.88
C TRP A 238 24.42 3.36 -5.85
N PRO A 239 24.74 2.25 -5.15
CA PRO A 239 24.21 0.89 -5.30
C PRO A 239 22.92 0.60 -4.52
N TYR A 240 22.39 1.56 -3.78
CA TYR A 240 21.26 1.32 -2.88
C TYR A 240 19.92 1.44 -3.61
N ALA A 241 19.78 2.31 -4.60
CA ALA A 241 18.60 2.45 -5.45
C ALA A 241 18.99 2.71 -6.91
N TRP A 242 18.01 2.92 -7.78
CA TRP A 242 18.26 3.57 -9.07
C TRP A 242 18.78 5.00 -8.87
N ASN A 243 19.47 5.55 -9.88
CA ASN A 243 19.96 6.93 -9.87
C ASN A 243 18.79 7.92 -10.10
N ILE A 244 17.95 8.05 -9.09
CA ILE A 244 16.75 8.91 -9.10
C ILE A 244 17.14 10.32 -8.68
N ARG A 245 17.94 10.42 -7.62
CA ARG A 245 18.29 11.69 -7.00
C ARG A 245 19.78 11.72 -6.66
N MET A 246 20.54 12.58 -7.33
CA MET A 246 22.00 12.59 -7.23
C MET A 246 22.53 13.55 -6.18
N LYS A 247 21.66 14.39 -5.60
CA LYS A 247 21.97 15.33 -4.52
C LYS A 247 20.85 15.33 -3.48
N PRO A 248 21.12 15.67 -2.21
CA PRO A 248 20.06 16.00 -1.25
C PRO A 248 19.08 17.04 -1.79
N CYS A 249 17.78 16.84 -1.57
CA CYS A 249 16.72 17.79 -1.94
C CYS A 249 16.14 18.51 -0.72
N HIS A 250 15.55 19.69 -0.91
CA HIS A 250 14.80 20.44 0.11
C HIS A 250 15.52 20.65 1.45
N GLU A 251 16.84 20.87 1.37
CA GLU A 251 17.69 21.13 2.53
C GLU A 251 17.46 22.52 3.13
N ILE A 252 16.85 23.45 2.37
CA ILE A 252 16.60 24.82 2.79
C ILE A 252 15.10 25.03 2.93
N VAL A 253 14.68 25.52 4.09
CA VAL A 253 13.30 25.96 4.34
C VAL A 253 13.29 27.43 4.72
N TYR A 254 12.36 28.19 4.15
CA TYR A 254 12.13 29.59 4.47
C TYR A 254 11.19 29.71 5.66
N GLN A 255 11.57 30.46 6.70
CA GLN A 255 10.80 30.61 7.93
C GLN A 255 9.66 31.63 7.74
N THR A 256 8.61 31.23 7.00
CA THR A 256 7.46 32.09 6.68
C THR A 256 6.39 32.08 7.78
N TYR A 257 6.35 31.02 8.60
CA TYR A 257 5.32 30.74 9.60
C TYR A 257 3.88 30.91 9.08
N ALA A 258 3.64 30.50 7.84
CA ALA A 258 2.36 30.70 7.17
C ALA A 258 1.23 29.84 7.78
N PRO A 259 -0.05 30.22 7.60
CA PRO A 259 -1.15 29.33 7.97
C PRO A 259 -1.04 27.94 7.34
N ILE A 260 -1.49 26.92 8.07
CA ILE A 260 -1.52 25.54 7.59
C ILE A 260 -2.40 25.47 6.34
N ALA A 261 -1.86 24.97 5.23
CA ALA A 261 -2.56 24.88 3.96
C ALA A 261 -1.96 23.78 3.06
N GLU A 262 -2.63 23.51 1.94
CA GLU A 262 -2.21 22.53 0.94
C GLU A 262 -1.89 23.26 -0.38
N ALA A 263 -0.66 23.14 -0.86
CA ALA A 263 -0.17 23.73 -2.11
C ALA A 263 -0.39 25.25 -2.27
N SER A 264 -0.48 26.01 -1.18
CA SER A 264 -0.80 27.44 -1.24
C SER A 264 0.15 28.35 -0.45
N LEU A 265 1.28 27.83 0.02
CA LEU A 265 2.23 28.60 0.81
C LEU A 265 3.18 29.36 -0.12
N LYS A 266 3.04 30.69 -0.17
CA LYS A 266 3.94 31.54 -0.95
C LYS A 266 5.19 31.91 -0.14
N VAL A 267 6.35 31.75 -0.77
CA VAL A 267 7.66 32.21 -0.26
C VAL A 267 8.13 33.38 -1.11
N GLU A 268 8.51 34.50 -0.49
CA GLU A 268 9.03 35.68 -1.20
C GLU A 268 10.53 35.56 -1.52
N GLY A 269 11.24 34.68 -0.82
CA GLY A 269 12.67 34.40 -1.01
C GLY A 269 13.58 35.33 -0.20
N THR A 270 13.01 36.14 0.69
CA THR A 270 13.73 37.11 1.55
C THR A 270 13.63 36.77 3.03
N GLU A 271 12.81 35.79 3.38
CA GLU A 271 12.63 35.27 4.72
C GLU A 271 13.92 34.60 5.22
N PRO A 272 14.16 34.58 6.55
CA PRO A 272 15.22 33.78 7.13
C PRO A 272 15.11 32.32 6.70
N THR A 273 16.25 31.65 6.53
CA THR A 273 16.28 30.24 6.15
C THR A 273 16.84 29.38 7.26
N ILE A 274 16.36 28.15 7.32
CA ILE A 274 16.90 27.08 8.15
C ILE A 274 17.34 25.92 7.27
N LYS A 275 18.48 25.31 7.63
CA LYS A 275 18.95 24.09 6.98
C LYS A 275 18.38 22.88 7.72
N VAL A 276 17.70 22.00 7.00
CA VAL A 276 17.01 20.82 7.54
C VAL A 276 17.35 19.59 6.73
N TRP A 277 17.38 18.43 7.39
CA TRP A 277 17.53 17.13 6.75
C TRP A 277 16.58 16.12 7.37
N GLY A 278 16.36 15.02 6.67
CA GLY A 278 15.57 13.92 7.19
C GLY A 278 14.08 14.08 6.91
N GLY A 279 13.32 13.19 7.53
CA GLY A 279 11.90 13.04 7.26
C GLY A 279 11.65 12.46 5.86
N TYR A 280 10.38 12.52 5.47
CA TYR A 280 9.88 11.91 4.25
C TYR A 280 9.11 12.90 3.42
N HIS A 281 9.19 12.76 2.10
CA HIS A 281 8.17 13.29 1.21
C HIS A 281 6.83 12.64 1.54
N ASP A 282 5.78 13.45 1.77
CA ASP A 282 4.46 12.95 2.21
C ASP A 282 3.94 11.89 1.25
N ALA A 283 3.94 12.21 -0.03
CA ALA A 283 3.22 11.47 -1.05
C ALA A 283 3.94 11.57 -2.39
N GLY A 284 3.19 11.81 -3.47
CA GLY A 284 3.75 12.19 -4.75
C GLY A 284 4.30 13.61 -4.77
N ASP A 285 4.02 14.44 -3.77
CA ASP A 285 4.64 15.74 -3.47
C ASP A 285 5.67 15.63 -2.33
N ALA A 286 6.31 16.75 -1.99
CA ALA A 286 7.45 16.80 -1.09
C ALA A 286 7.18 17.52 0.24
N ASP A 287 5.92 17.75 0.59
CA ASP A 287 5.56 18.30 1.89
C ASP A 287 6.04 17.40 3.03
N ARG A 288 6.29 18.02 4.17
CA ARG A 288 6.62 17.33 5.44
C ARG A 288 5.69 17.88 6.49
N ARG A 289 4.80 17.05 7.05
CA ARG A 289 3.74 17.52 7.98
C ARG A 289 3.71 16.69 9.26
N THR A 290 3.18 17.31 10.31
CA THR A 290 3.18 16.77 11.70
C THR A 290 2.77 15.31 11.81
N TYR A 291 1.80 14.85 11.01
CA TYR A 291 1.32 13.46 11.03
C TYR A 291 2.34 12.43 10.51
N HIS A 292 3.45 12.85 9.89
CA HIS A 292 4.55 11.97 9.50
C HIS A 292 5.28 11.34 10.70
N MET A 293 5.15 11.92 11.89
CA MET A 293 5.69 11.34 13.13
C MET A 293 5.07 9.98 13.49
N ASP A 294 3.95 9.61 12.86
CA ASP A 294 3.41 8.25 12.94
C ASP A 294 4.42 7.22 12.44
N VAL A 295 5.15 7.52 11.36
CA VAL A 295 6.16 6.62 10.78
C VAL A 295 7.17 6.22 11.85
N THR A 296 7.81 7.19 12.51
CA THR A 296 8.76 6.92 13.59
C THR A 296 8.09 6.19 14.76
N SER A 297 6.93 6.66 15.22
CA SER A 297 6.24 6.07 16.38
C SER A 297 5.88 4.59 16.15
N THR A 298 5.41 4.25 14.95
CA THR A 298 4.99 2.90 14.55
C THR A 298 6.20 1.98 14.32
N LEU A 299 7.28 2.46 13.68
CA LEU A 299 8.50 1.67 13.49
C LEU A 299 9.18 1.34 14.84
N LEU A 300 9.30 2.31 15.75
CA LEU A 300 9.86 2.08 17.08
C LEU A 300 9.03 1.04 17.87
N THR A 301 7.71 1.22 17.92
CA THR A 301 6.81 0.27 18.59
C THR A 301 6.92 -1.14 18.02
N THR A 302 7.04 -1.25 16.70
CA THR A 302 7.23 -2.53 16.01
C THR A 302 8.54 -3.20 16.39
N PHE A 303 9.64 -2.43 16.42
CA PHE A 303 10.94 -2.93 16.86
C PHE A 303 10.88 -3.44 18.30
N GLU A 304 10.25 -2.71 19.21
CA GLU A 304 10.14 -3.15 20.61
C GLU A 304 9.28 -4.41 20.77
N ALA A 305 8.21 -4.50 19.98
CA ALA A 305 7.37 -5.69 19.94
C ALA A 305 8.15 -6.89 19.38
N PHE A 306 8.95 -6.71 18.33
CA PHE A 306 9.57 -7.81 17.59
C PHE A 306 11.08 -7.62 17.31
N PRO A 307 11.91 -7.37 18.34
CA PRO A 307 13.32 -7.01 18.10
C PRO A 307 14.11 -8.14 17.42
N GLN A 308 13.66 -9.39 17.55
CA GLN A 308 14.30 -10.54 16.92
C GLN A 308 14.18 -10.59 15.38
N TYR A 309 13.27 -9.82 14.79
CA TYR A 309 13.05 -9.81 13.33
C TYR A 309 13.78 -8.69 12.61
N PHE A 310 14.47 -7.81 13.35
CA PHE A 310 15.14 -6.65 12.79
C PHE A 310 16.62 -6.67 13.11
N THR A 311 17.45 -6.47 12.08
CA THR A 311 18.91 -6.48 12.18
C THR A 311 19.49 -5.34 11.37
N ASP A 312 20.77 -5.05 11.59
CA ASP A 312 21.56 -4.16 10.73
C ASP A 312 21.74 -4.74 9.32
N ASP A 313 21.78 -3.86 8.33
CA ASP A 313 21.86 -4.11 6.89
C ASP A 313 20.77 -5.09 6.39
N GLN A 314 19.59 -5.04 7.00
CA GLN A 314 18.49 -5.94 6.64
C GLN A 314 17.87 -5.62 5.29
N PHE A 315 17.71 -4.34 4.99
CA PHE A 315 16.93 -3.82 3.86
C PHE A 315 17.78 -3.07 2.84
N ASN A 316 19.11 -3.18 2.92
CA ASN A 316 20.04 -2.55 1.97
C ASN A 316 19.81 -1.02 1.84
N ILE A 317 19.60 -0.34 2.97
CA ILE A 317 19.47 1.11 3.04
C ILE A 317 20.80 1.74 3.49
N PRO A 318 21.13 2.96 3.04
CA PRO A 318 22.28 3.69 3.58
C PRO A 318 21.98 4.26 4.96
N ASP A 319 22.96 4.19 5.85
CA ASP A 319 22.89 4.62 7.26
C ASP A 319 24.20 5.26 7.77
N ILE A 320 25.19 5.44 6.88
CA ILE A 320 26.45 6.15 7.15
C ILE A 320 26.57 7.31 6.17
N PHE A 321 26.70 8.52 6.71
CA PHE A 321 26.68 9.76 5.96
C PHE A 321 27.84 10.68 6.32
N ASP A 322 28.20 11.58 5.39
CA ASP A 322 29.05 12.74 5.72
C ASP A 322 28.24 13.88 6.37
N GLU A 323 28.90 15.00 6.67
CA GLU A 323 28.28 16.17 7.32
C GLU A 323 27.17 16.86 6.49
N ASN A 324 27.07 16.56 5.20
CA ASN A 324 26.07 17.08 4.28
C ASN A 324 25.06 16.01 3.85
N TYR A 325 25.02 14.88 4.56
CA TYR A 325 24.16 13.74 4.28
C TYR A 325 24.36 13.10 2.89
N TYR A 326 25.57 13.21 2.33
CA TYR A 326 25.98 12.36 1.21
C TYR A 326 26.23 10.93 1.71
N ILE A 327 25.81 9.96 0.90
CA ILE A 327 25.93 8.55 1.25
C ILE A 327 27.40 8.13 1.17
N ILE A 328 27.94 7.62 2.28
CA ILE A 328 29.30 7.05 2.33
C ILE A 328 29.31 5.57 2.72
N GLY A 329 28.18 5.01 3.18
CA GLY A 329 28.07 3.59 3.51
C GLY A 329 26.73 3.18 4.10
N LYS A 330 26.69 1.93 4.56
CA LYS A 330 25.65 1.30 5.37
C LYS A 330 26.28 0.36 6.39
N GLY A 331 25.51 -0.17 7.34
CA GLY A 331 26.00 -1.13 8.32
C GLY A 331 26.59 -0.46 9.56
N ASN A 332 25.84 0.44 10.18
CA ASN A 332 26.32 1.24 11.33
C ASN A 332 26.21 0.53 12.70
N GLY A 333 25.80 -0.74 12.71
CA GLY A 333 25.58 -1.56 13.90
C GLY A 333 24.20 -1.41 14.55
N ILE A 334 23.28 -0.67 13.92
CA ILE A 334 21.92 -0.41 14.41
C ILE A 334 20.94 -1.16 13.51
N PRO A 335 19.85 -1.75 14.04
CA PRO A 335 18.82 -2.33 13.19
C PRO A 335 18.21 -1.29 12.24
N ASP A 336 18.10 -1.63 10.95
CA ASP A 336 17.61 -0.72 9.91
C ASP A 336 16.26 -0.07 10.25
N ILE A 337 15.39 -0.75 11.00
CA ILE A 337 14.10 -0.19 11.45
C ILE A 337 14.27 1.01 12.40
N ILE A 338 15.32 1.01 13.23
CA ILE A 338 15.67 2.11 14.10
C ILE A 338 16.33 3.22 13.28
N ASP A 339 17.20 2.90 12.32
CA ASP A 339 17.81 3.91 11.44
C ASP A 339 16.73 4.64 10.61
N GLU A 340 15.76 3.90 10.07
CA GLU A 340 14.64 4.48 9.35
C GLU A 340 13.76 5.33 10.29
N ALA A 341 13.46 4.86 11.51
CA ALA A 341 12.73 5.65 12.50
C ALA A 341 13.47 6.95 12.87
N ALA A 342 14.79 6.87 13.08
CA ALA A 342 15.65 8.02 13.37
C ALA A 342 15.68 9.01 12.19
N TRP A 343 15.71 8.53 10.95
CA TRP A 343 15.58 9.37 9.76
C TRP A 343 14.27 10.16 9.77
N GLY A 344 13.15 9.49 10.10
CA GLY A 344 11.85 10.14 10.24
C GLY A 344 11.81 11.22 11.33
N ALA A 345 12.46 10.99 12.47
CA ALA A 345 12.54 11.94 13.56
C ALA A 345 13.44 13.15 13.26
N MET A 346 14.50 12.93 12.48
CA MET A 346 15.56 13.90 12.23
C MET A 346 15.05 15.24 11.69
N PHE A 347 14.05 15.23 10.81
CA PHE A 347 13.44 16.48 10.31
C PHE A 347 12.93 17.35 11.46
N TRP A 348 12.18 16.76 12.39
CA TRP A 348 11.61 17.45 13.55
C TRP A 348 12.68 17.93 14.52
N GLU A 349 13.83 17.26 14.59
CA GLU A 349 14.97 17.72 15.39
C GLU A 349 15.58 19.00 14.84
N TYR A 350 15.75 19.08 13.51
CA TYR A 350 16.25 20.30 12.84
C TYR A 350 15.21 21.42 12.84
N PHE A 351 13.93 21.07 12.78
CA PHE A 351 12.83 22.02 12.71
C PHE A 351 12.37 22.54 14.09
N GLN A 352 12.94 22.01 15.17
CA GLN A 352 12.69 22.48 16.52
C GLN A 352 13.49 23.75 16.82
N GLU A 353 12.77 24.81 17.19
CA GLU A 353 13.34 26.07 17.65
C GLU A 353 14.04 25.92 19.01
N GLU A 354 14.92 26.86 19.35
CA GLU A 354 15.66 26.82 20.63
C GLU A 354 14.73 26.80 21.86
N SER A 355 13.55 27.44 21.75
CA SER A 355 12.48 27.44 22.76
C SER A 355 11.79 26.08 22.93
N GLY A 356 11.97 25.16 21.99
CA GLY A 356 11.28 23.87 21.90
C GLY A 356 10.04 23.87 21.00
N GLU A 357 9.61 25.04 20.52
CA GLU A 357 8.50 25.17 19.58
C GLU A 357 8.84 24.50 18.24
N ILE A 358 7.82 23.94 17.57
CA ILE A 358 8.01 23.25 16.29
C ILE A 358 6.89 23.69 15.34
N PRO A 359 7.22 24.12 14.10
CA PRO A 359 6.21 24.41 13.08
C PRO A 359 5.49 23.16 12.57
N TRP A 360 4.24 23.33 12.12
CA TRP A 360 3.38 22.22 11.70
C TRP A 360 3.98 21.36 10.57
N GLY A 361 4.78 21.99 9.71
CA GLY A 361 5.36 21.35 8.55
C GLY A 361 5.99 22.33 7.58
N THR A 362 6.28 21.83 6.38
CA THR A 362 6.73 22.60 5.23
C THR A 362 5.78 22.42 4.07
N GLU A 363 5.57 23.51 3.33
CA GLU A 363 4.67 23.57 2.18
C GLU A 363 5.22 24.57 1.14
N THR A 364 4.70 24.50 -0.09
CA THR A 364 5.05 25.36 -1.22
C THR A 364 3.79 25.91 -1.93
N LEU A 365 3.98 26.83 -2.88
CA LEU A 365 2.90 27.36 -3.73
C LEU A 365 2.79 26.54 -5.00
N GLY A 366 1.73 25.73 -5.08
CA GLY A 366 1.62 24.70 -6.10
C GLY A 366 2.73 23.67 -5.94
N TYR A 367 2.62 22.59 -6.72
CA TYR A 367 3.64 21.55 -6.70
C TYR A 367 4.39 21.53 -8.03
N SER A 368 5.66 21.15 -7.99
CA SER A 368 6.48 21.00 -9.18
C SER A 368 5.85 20.08 -10.24
N PRO A 369 6.23 20.26 -11.52
CA PRO A 369 6.00 19.24 -12.54
C PRO A 369 6.52 17.86 -12.10
N PHE A 370 6.08 16.80 -12.78
CA PHE A 370 6.59 15.45 -12.55
C PHE A 370 8.08 15.35 -12.93
N THR A 371 8.97 15.58 -11.96
CA THR A 371 10.43 15.61 -12.07
C THR A 371 11.08 14.90 -10.86
N THR A 372 12.40 14.83 -10.82
CA THR A 372 13.15 14.39 -9.63
C THR A 372 13.33 15.55 -8.65
N TYR A 373 13.20 15.29 -7.35
CA TYR A 373 13.21 16.37 -6.34
C TYR A 373 14.55 17.09 -6.20
N ASP A 374 15.67 16.52 -6.64
CA ASP A 374 16.95 17.26 -6.73
C ASP A 374 17.00 18.30 -7.85
N LYS A 375 15.98 18.33 -8.71
CA LYS A 375 15.80 19.31 -9.79
C LYS A 375 14.59 20.21 -9.56
N GLU A 376 13.90 20.08 -8.43
CA GLU A 376 12.81 20.98 -8.06
C GLU A 376 13.36 22.38 -7.75
N ASP A 377 12.69 23.40 -8.28
CA ASP A 377 13.04 24.82 -8.12
C ASP A 377 12.07 25.57 -7.18
N HIS A 378 11.07 24.87 -6.64
CA HIS A 378 10.11 25.44 -5.72
C HIS A 378 10.75 25.74 -4.36
N LEU A 379 10.38 26.88 -3.79
CA LEU A 379 10.83 27.27 -2.47
C LEU A 379 9.83 26.75 -1.44
N PHE A 380 10.33 26.01 -0.44
CA PHE A 380 9.51 25.52 0.66
C PHE A 380 9.56 26.48 1.83
N GLY A 381 8.40 26.83 2.35
CA GLY A 381 8.28 27.64 3.56
C GLY A 381 7.76 26.81 4.74
N SER A 382 8.06 27.25 5.95
CA SER A 382 7.52 26.68 7.18
C SER A 382 6.06 27.11 7.37
N GLU A 383 5.19 26.18 7.69
CA GLU A 383 3.88 26.52 8.25
C GLU A 383 4.04 27.09 9.67
N ARG A 384 2.95 27.55 10.28
CA ARG A 384 2.97 28.18 11.61
C ARG A 384 3.51 27.24 12.69
N ILE A 385 4.08 27.83 13.75
CA ILE A 385 4.32 27.12 15.02
C ILE A 385 2.99 26.54 15.51
N ASP A 386 2.99 25.24 15.84
CA ASP A 386 1.78 24.56 16.30
C ASP A 386 2.08 23.67 17.51
N PRO A 387 1.42 23.89 18.66
CA PRO A 387 1.71 23.15 19.88
C PRO A 387 1.41 21.65 19.76
N ARG A 388 0.55 21.24 18.80
CA ARG A 388 0.28 19.82 18.53
C ARG A 388 1.52 19.11 17.98
N THR A 389 2.35 19.81 17.22
CA THR A 389 3.59 19.27 16.67
C THR A 389 4.60 19.06 17.79
N ALA A 390 4.84 20.08 18.62
CA ALA A 390 5.72 19.96 19.78
C ALA A 390 5.22 18.90 20.78
N ALA A 391 3.90 18.78 20.98
CA ALA A 391 3.29 17.74 21.81
C ALA A 391 3.64 16.33 21.33
N TRP A 392 3.39 16.00 20.06
CA TRP A 392 3.71 14.67 19.54
C TRP A 392 5.23 14.44 19.50
N ALA A 393 6.00 15.41 19.03
CA ALA A 393 7.46 15.32 18.96
C ALA A 393 8.09 15.02 20.32
N SER A 394 7.53 15.56 21.42
CA SER A 394 8.04 15.29 22.76
C SER A 394 8.02 13.80 23.12
N GLY A 395 6.92 13.10 22.85
CA GLY A 395 6.82 11.66 23.06
C GLY A 395 7.68 10.87 22.08
N MET A 396 7.71 11.28 20.81
CA MET A 396 8.51 10.64 19.77
C MET A 396 10.02 10.71 20.06
N PHE A 397 10.54 11.88 20.45
CA PHE A 397 11.96 12.04 20.81
C PHE A 397 12.31 11.22 22.06
N MET A 398 11.44 11.19 23.06
CA MET A 398 11.65 10.39 24.27
C MET A 398 11.64 8.88 23.95
N HIS A 399 10.74 8.44 23.07
CA HIS A 399 10.69 7.06 22.59
C HIS A 399 11.99 6.68 21.85
N LEU A 400 12.42 7.51 20.89
CA LEU A 400 13.66 7.28 20.15
C LEU A 400 14.88 7.28 21.09
N ALA A 401 14.93 8.21 22.06
CA ALA A 401 16.01 8.29 23.05
C ALA A 401 16.19 6.98 23.81
N ARG A 402 15.08 6.34 24.17
CA ARG A 402 15.07 5.06 24.90
C ARG A 402 15.46 3.88 24.02
N VAL A 403 14.97 3.83 22.78
CA VAL A 403 15.27 2.74 21.84
C VAL A 403 16.72 2.80 21.35
N ILE A 404 17.28 4.00 21.16
CA ILE A 404 18.65 4.20 20.65
C ILE A 404 19.73 4.05 21.72
N GLU A 405 19.38 4.15 23.02
CA GLU A 405 20.34 4.16 24.14
C GLU A 405 21.36 3.02 24.11
N PRO A 406 21.00 1.75 23.81
CA PRO A 406 21.97 0.66 23.74
C PRO A 406 23.00 0.81 22.62
N TYR A 407 22.71 1.63 21.60
CA TYR A 407 23.51 1.78 20.39
C TYR A 407 24.29 3.09 20.34
N ARG A 408 23.70 4.18 20.86
CA ARG A 408 24.25 5.56 20.85
C ARG A 408 23.87 6.28 22.16
N PRO A 409 24.46 5.90 23.31
CA PRO A 409 24.11 6.47 24.62
C PRO A 409 24.37 7.98 24.72
N GLU A 410 25.29 8.53 23.93
CA GLU A 410 25.52 9.96 23.79
C GLU A 410 24.32 10.69 23.17
N ARG A 411 23.67 10.08 22.17
CA ARG A 411 22.51 10.65 21.46
C ARG A 411 21.25 10.66 22.32
N THR A 412 21.13 9.73 23.27
CA THR A 412 20.01 9.67 24.22
C THR A 412 19.84 10.98 24.99
N ARG A 413 20.93 11.59 25.47
CA ARG A 413 20.86 12.85 26.24
C ARG A 413 20.34 14.02 25.39
N GLU A 414 20.78 14.10 24.14
CA GLU A 414 20.35 15.14 23.20
C GLU A 414 18.84 15.01 22.91
N LEU A 415 18.38 13.79 22.62
CA LEU A 415 16.97 13.54 22.35
C LEU A 415 16.07 13.78 23.57
N VAL A 416 16.54 13.46 24.79
CA VAL A 416 15.84 13.80 26.03
C VAL A 416 15.68 15.31 26.19
N GLU A 417 16.75 16.08 25.96
CA GLU A 417 16.68 17.55 26.04
C GLU A 417 15.66 18.12 25.04
N ARG A 418 15.67 17.60 23.80
CA ARG A 418 14.69 17.97 22.77
C ARG A 418 13.27 17.64 23.19
N ALA A 419 13.06 16.44 23.75
CA ALA A 419 11.75 16.00 24.22
C ALA A 419 11.21 16.92 25.33
N GLU A 420 12.04 17.28 26.30
CA GLU A 420 11.65 18.16 27.40
C GLU A 420 11.36 19.59 26.94
N LYS A 421 12.17 20.13 26.02
CA LYS A 421 11.92 21.44 25.40
C LYS A 421 10.59 21.44 24.64
N ALA A 422 10.34 20.43 23.80
CA ALA A 422 9.10 20.29 23.04
C ALA A 422 7.87 20.18 23.95
N PHE A 423 7.95 19.34 25.00
CA PHE A 423 6.87 19.18 25.97
C PHE A 423 6.56 20.51 26.67
N LYS A 424 7.60 21.23 27.10
CA LYS A 424 7.45 22.55 27.75
C LYS A 424 6.82 23.57 26.80
N ALA A 425 7.27 23.62 25.54
CA ALA A 425 6.76 24.54 24.54
C ALA A 425 5.28 24.29 24.19
N ALA A 426 4.87 23.02 24.11
CA ALA A 426 3.47 22.66 23.85
C ALA A 426 2.51 23.07 24.99
N GLY A 427 3.01 23.08 26.24
CA GLY A 427 2.33 23.66 27.39
C GLY A 427 0.97 23.02 27.73
N GLU A 428 -0.04 23.85 27.96
CA GLU A 428 -1.39 23.41 28.34
C GLU A 428 -2.18 22.80 27.17
N ASN A 429 -1.73 23.01 25.92
CA ASN A 429 -2.44 22.57 24.71
C ASN A 429 -2.22 21.09 24.35
N ILE A 430 -1.36 20.37 25.09
CA ILE A 430 -1.08 18.95 24.85
C ILE A 430 -2.34 18.13 25.15
N THR A 431 -2.83 17.44 24.13
CA THR A 431 -3.96 16.51 24.23
C THR A 431 -3.61 15.26 25.05
N PRO A 432 -4.60 14.58 25.67
CA PRO A 432 -4.32 13.42 26.53
C PRO A 432 -3.51 12.30 25.87
N ASN A 433 -3.72 12.04 24.58
CA ASN A 433 -2.99 11.05 23.78
C ASN A 433 -1.48 11.35 23.72
N HIS A 434 -1.08 12.55 23.30
CA HIS A 434 0.34 12.92 23.22
C HIS A 434 0.97 13.10 24.60
N ARG A 435 0.19 13.56 25.58
CA ARG A 435 0.65 13.67 26.97
C ARG A 435 0.97 12.29 27.56
N MET A 436 0.10 11.30 27.32
CA MET A 436 0.33 9.91 27.71
C MET A 436 1.59 9.37 27.02
N TYR A 437 1.77 9.62 25.73
CA TYR A 437 2.96 9.18 24.99
C TYR A 437 4.25 9.70 25.63
N TYR A 438 4.34 11.00 25.89
CA TYR A 438 5.50 11.59 26.55
C TYR A 438 5.77 10.97 27.94
N PHE A 439 4.74 10.87 28.79
CA PHE A 439 4.96 10.41 30.16
C PHE A 439 5.27 8.92 30.24
N VAL A 440 4.67 8.07 29.39
CA VAL A 440 5.04 6.65 29.28
C VAL A 440 6.52 6.53 28.98
N GLU A 441 6.98 7.18 27.91
CA GLU A 441 8.36 7.07 27.47
C GLU A 441 9.33 7.70 28.48
N LYS A 442 8.96 8.84 29.07
CA LYS A 442 9.77 9.50 30.11
C LYS A 442 9.94 8.59 31.33
N TYR A 443 8.86 8.00 31.83
CA TYR A 443 8.93 7.10 32.97
C TYR A 443 9.85 5.90 32.68
N LEU A 444 9.66 5.28 31.51
CA LEU A 444 10.45 4.12 31.12
C LEU A 444 11.94 4.48 30.91
N LEU A 445 12.28 5.68 30.45
CA LEU A 445 13.68 6.05 30.31
C LEU A 445 14.32 6.48 31.64
N THR A 446 13.63 7.34 32.41
CA THR A 446 14.24 8.12 33.50
C THR A 446 13.85 7.69 34.91
N ARG A 447 12.82 6.85 35.05
CA ARG A 447 12.19 6.52 36.34
C ARG A 447 11.61 7.73 37.08
N ASP A 448 11.21 8.77 36.35
CA ASP A 448 10.51 9.92 36.93
C ASP A 448 9.17 9.49 37.55
N GLU A 449 9.10 9.48 38.89
CA GLU A 449 7.91 9.10 39.64
C GLU A 449 6.72 10.04 39.42
N SER A 450 6.95 11.30 39.05
CA SER A 450 5.87 12.21 38.67
C SER A 450 5.25 11.81 37.33
N ALA A 451 6.06 11.32 36.39
CA ALA A 451 5.57 10.74 35.14
C ALA A 451 4.75 9.47 35.43
N HIS A 452 5.22 8.59 36.32
CA HIS A 452 4.46 7.39 36.69
C HIS A 452 3.13 7.74 37.37
N ALA A 453 3.13 8.73 38.26
CA ALA A 453 1.92 9.22 38.91
C ALA A 453 0.90 9.71 37.87
N TYR A 454 1.33 10.49 36.88
CA TYR A 454 0.48 10.94 35.78
C TYR A 454 -0.11 9.77 35.00
N ILE A 455 0.71 8.79 34.60
CA ILE A 455 0.26 7.59 33.88
C ILE A 455 -0.84 6.87 34.67
N LYS A 456 -0.66 6.71 35.99
CA LYS A 456 -1.63 6.05 36.87
C LYS A 456 -2.93 6.85 36.94
N GLU A 457 -2.86 8.16 37.12
CA GLU A 457 -4.04 9.02 37.24
C GLU A 457 -4.87 9.04 35.96
N HIS A 458 -4.21 9.07 34.80
CA HIS A 458 -4.83 9.26 33.48
C HIS A 458 -5.00 7.98 32.65
N ALA A 459 -4.82 6.81 33.26
CA ALA A 459 -4.82 5.54 32.52
C ALA A 459 -6.11 5.29 31.70
N ASP A 460 -7.26 5.74 32.20
CA ASP A 460 -8.56 5.53 31.55
C ASP A 460 -8.73 6.34 30.25
N ASP A 461 -7.94 7.39 30.01
CA ASP A 461 -8.00 8.19 28.78
C ASP A 461 -7.68 7.35 27.53
N VAL A 462 -6.87 6.29 27.68
CA VAL A 462 -6.49 5.35 26.61
C VAL A 462 -7.70 4.58 26.05
N ARG A 463 -8.81 4.48 26.80
CA ARG A 463 -10.03 3.78 26.35
C ARG A 463 -10.63 4.41 25.09
N GLU A 464 -10.32 5.67 24.78
CA GLU A 464 -10.74 6.34 23.54
C GLU A 464 -10.06 5.79 22.27
N LEU A 465 -9.06 4.91 22.39
CA LEU A 465 -8.45 4.21 21.26
C LEU A 465 -9.50 3.53 20.38
N ALA A 466 -10.38 2.72 20.95
CA ALA A 466 -11.38 1.96 20.19
C ALA A 466 -12.36 2.86 19.42
N ASN A 467 -12.58 4.08 19.91
CA ASN A 467 -13.47 5.06 19.27
C ASN A 467 -12.76 5.85 18.17
N THR A 468 -11.47 6.13 18.36
CA THR A 468 -10.75 7.09 17.52
C THR A 468 -9.89 6.46 16.43
N TYR A 469 -9.56 5.16 16.50
CA TYR A 469 -8.60 4.52 15.62
C TYR A 469 -9.00 4.42 14.13
N ASN A 470 -10.31 4.28 13.83
CA ASN A 470 -10.83 4.14 12.46
C ASN A 470 -11.10 5.48 11.78
N GLN A 471 -10.14 6.40 11.89
CA GLN A 471 -10.12 7.70 11.22
C GLN A 471 -8.97 7.74 10.21
N GLY A 472 -8.95 8.76 9.34
CA GLY A 472 -7.76 9.05 8.55
C GLY A 472 -6.57 9.29 9.50
N THR A 473 -5.40 8.78 9.14
CA THR A 473 -4.20 8.77 10.00
C THR A 473 -3.77 10.17 10.47
N GLU A 474 -4.14 11.22 9.74
CA GLU A 474 -3.93 12.62 10.13
C GLU A 474 -4.63 12.99 11.44
N ALA A 475 -5.65 12.23 11.84
CA ALA A 475 -6.33 12.39 13.13
C ALA A 475 -5.41 12.10 14.33
N PHE A 476 -4.34 11.32 14.16
CA PHE A 476 -3.34 11.04 15.20
C PHE A 476 -2.51 12.28 15.55
N ALA A 477 -2.42 13.27 14.65
CA ALA A 477 -1.83 14.58 14.96
C ALA A 477 -2.73 15.47 15.83
N ASN A 478 -3.90 14.97 16.21
CA ASN A 478 -4.87 15.68 17.03
C ASN A 478 -5.30 14.82 18.22
N LYS A 479 -6.53 14.34 18.24
CA LYS A 479 -7.12 13.63 19.40
C LYS A 479 -7.18 12.12 19.23
N ALA A 480 -6.88 11.57 18.05
CA ALA A 480 -6.93 10.13 17.87
C ALA A 480 -5.74 9.45 18.55
N TRP A 481 -5.99 8.27 19.09
CA TRP A 481 -4.99 7.48 19.79
C TRP A 481 -4.33 6.49 18.85
N LEU A 482 -3.01 6.34 19.00
CA LEU A 482 -2.21 5.30 18.37
C LEU A 482 -1.74 4.33 19.46
N VAL A 483 -1.68 3.03 19.13
CA VAL A 483 -1.19 1.99 20.06
C VAL A 483 0.23 2.32 20.55
N SER A 484 1.06 2.89 19.67
CA SER A 484 2.42 3.34 19.93
C SER A 484 2.57 4.32 21.10
N TYR A 485 1.49 5.00 21.52
CA TYR A 485 1.54 5.98 22.62
C TYR A 485 1.64 5.36 24.01
N PHE A 486 1.37 4.06 24.16
CA PHE A 486 1.34 3.41 25.47
C PHE A 486 1.83 1.96 25.47
N TYR A 487 2.04 1.35 24.30
CA TYR A 487 2.39 -0.06 24.17
C TYR A 487 3.67 -0.44 24.92
N SER A 488 4.68 0.43 24.91
CA SER A 488 5.94 0.27 25.65
C SER A 488 5.72 0.00 27.14
N TYR A 489 4.68 0.61 27.74
CA TYR A 489 4.31 0.39 29.14
C TYR A 489 3.77 -1.02 29.39
N ILE A 490 3.05 -1.60 28.43
CA ILE A 490 2.51 -2.96 28.53
C ILE A 490 3.65 -3.97 28.54
N ILE A 491 4.63 -3.79 27.66
CA ILE A 491 5.70 -4.77 27.42
C ILE A 491 6.97 -4.56 28.27
N ALA A 492 7.04 -3.49 29.05
CA ALA A 492 8.20 -3.18 29.88
C ALA A 492 8.51 -4.34 30.87
N LYS A 493 9.74 -4.87 30.80
CA LYS A 493 10.20 -5.98 31.67
C LYS A 493 11.19 -5.55 32.75
N ASN A 494 12.00 -4.53 32.46
CA ASN A 494 13.09 -4.09 33.34
C ASN A 494 12.66 -2.95 34.27
N ILE A 495 11.40 -2.53 34.16
CA ILE A 495 10.85 -1.34 34.80
C ILE A 495 9.53 -1.75 35.45
N PRO A 496 9.35 -1.54 36.76
CA PRO A 496 8.08 -1.84 37.41
C PRO A 496 6.96 -1.03 36.75
N THR A 497 5.91 -1.70 36.30
CA THR A 497 4.70 -1.06 35.79
C THR A 497 3.53 -1.36 36.73
N ASP A 498 2.54 -0.47 36.73
CA ASP A 498 1.35 -0.63 37.58
C ASP A 498 0.39 -1.63 36.91
N ALA A 499 0.11 -2.73 37.62
CA ALA A 499 -0.71 -3.82 37.07
C ALA A 499 -2.14 -3.38 36.70
N ARG A 500 -2.72 -2.38 37.38
CA ARG A 500 -4.03 -1.82 37.02
C ARG A 500 -3.92 -1.06 35.70
N VAL A 501 -2.88 -0.25 35.53
CA VAL A 501 -2.65 0.50 34.28
C VAL A 501 -2.41 -0.45 33.11
N VAL A 502 -1.54 -1.46 33.27
CA VAL A 502 -1.28 -2.48 32.24
C VAL A 502 -2.58 -3.16 31.83
N LYS A 503 -3.45 -3.49 32.80
CA LYS A 503 -4.77 -4.06 32.52
C LYS A 503 -5.65 -3.10 31.70
N ILE A 504 -5.74 -1.82 32.07
CA ILE A 504 -6.54 -0.82 31.33
C ILE A 504 -6.02 -0.66 29.89
N PHE A 505 -4.72 -0.53 29.71
CA PHE A 505 -4.10 -0.37 28.39
C PHE A 505 -4.34 -1.61 27.51
N THR A 506 -4.20 -2.80 28.09
CA THR A 506 -4.47 -4.06 27.37
C THR A 506 -5.95 -4.23 27.03
N GLU A 507 -6.87 -3.84 27.93
CA GLU A 507 -8.32 -3.83 27.66
C GLU A 507 -8.71 -2.87 26.54
N ALA A 508 -8.10 -1.67 26.49
CA ALA A 508 -8.34 -0.70 25.42
C ALA A 508 -7.82 -1.22 24.06
N LEU A 509 -6.64 -1.87 24.05
CA LEU A 509 -6.11 -2.54 22.88
C LEU A 509 -7.05 -3.68 22.43
N GLN A 510 -7.50 -4.53 23.35
CA GLN A 510 -8.43 -5.62 23.08
C GLN A 510 -9.74 -5.12 22.46
N ALA A 511 -10.35 -4.08 23.05
CA ALA A 511 -11.60 -3.50 22.53
C ALA A 511 -11.44 -2.97 21.10
N THR A 512 -10.27 -2.41 20.78
CA THR A 512 -9.94 -1.97 19.41
C THR A 512 -9.82 -3.17 18.48
N VAL A 513 -9.11 -4.22 18.90
CA VAL A 513 -8.95 -5.46 18.14
C VAL A 513 -10.29 -6.14 17.87
N ASP A 514 -11.15 -6.29 18.88
CA ASP A 514 -12.46 -6.93 18.74
C ASP A 514 -13.32 -6.21 17.69
N LYS A 515 -13.23 -4.87 17.63
CA LYS A 515 -13.91 -4.07 16.62
C LYS A 515 -13.38 -4.34 15.21
N GLN A 516 -12.07 -4.42 15.01
CA GLN A 516 -11.49 -4.72 13.69
C GLN A 516 -11.76 -6.15 13.23
N MET A 517 -11.64 -7.11 14.16
CA MET A 517 -11.98 -8.51 13.91
C MET A 517 -13.45 -8.64 13.49
N GLY A 518 -14.37 -7.92 14.15
CA GLY A 518 -15.77 -7.89 13.75
C GLY A 518 -16.00 -7.37 12.32
N TYR A 519 -15.21 -6.41 11.85
CA TYR A 519 -15.26 -5.99 10.44
C TYR A 519 -14.69 -7.04 9.50
N LEU A 520 -13.53 -7.62 9.83
CA LEU A 520 -12.92 -8.68 9.03
C LEU A 520 -13.86 -9.88 8.86
N GLU A 521 -14.47 -10.34 9.94
CA GLU A 521 -15.40 -11.48 9.95
C GLU A 521 -16.72 -11.18 9.23
N GLY A 522 -17.11 -9.90 9.17
CA GLY A 522 -18.33 -9.44 8.51
C GLY A 522 -18.24 -9.25 6.99
N ASN A 523 -17.03 -9.32 6.41
CA ASN A 523 -16.81 -9.08 4.98
C ASN A 523 -16.29 -10.36 4.27
N ALA A 524 -16.68 -10.54 3.00
CA ALA A 524 -16.23 -11.72 2.25
C ALA A 524 -14.77 -11.60 1.75
N TYR A 525 -14.36 -10.36 1.47
CA TYR A 525 -12.97 -9.96 1.27
C TYR A 525 -12.37 -9.48 2.61
N PRO A 526 -11.04 -9.61 2.82
CA PRO A 526 -10.44 -9.35 4.13
C PRO A 526 -10.26 -7.85 4.40
N VAL A 527 -11.38 -7.17 4.66
CA VAL A 527 -11.45 -5.72 4.92
C VAL A 527 -11.80 -5.51 6.39
N GLY A 528 -10.88 -4.89 7.14
CA GLY A 528 -11.06 -4.56 8.57
C GLY A 528 -11.68 -3.19 8.83
N THR A 529 -12.63 -2.75 8.00
CA THR A 529 -13.27 -1.43 8.14
C THR A 529 -14.78 -1.49 7.96
N PRO A 530 -15.52 -0.51 8.49
CA PRO A 530 -16.94 -0.43 8.23
C PRO A 530 -17.21 0.00 6.78
N LEU A 531 -18.27 -0.55 6.18
CA LEU A 531 -18.67 -0.29 4.80
C LEU A 531 -18.90 1.19 4.47
N ASN A 532 -19.15 2.05 5.45
CA ASN A 532 -19.40 3.49 5.27
C ASN A 532 -18.17 4.37 5.51
N LEU A 533 -16.99 3.82 5.82
CA LEU A 533 -15.77 4.62 6.00
C LEU A 533 -15.35 5.30 4.69
N ARG A 534 -15.09 6.62 4.73
CA ARG A 534 -14.77 7.42 3.53
C ARG A 534 -13.61 8.37 3.81
N TRP A 535 -12.42 7.98 3.41
CA TRP A 535 -11.25 8.84 3.24
C TRP A 535 -10.30 8.20 2.21
N TRP A 536 -9.37 8.98 1.64
CA TRP A 536 -8.48 8.53 0.56
C TRP A 536 -7.57 7.40 1.04
N GLY A 537 -7.70 6.19 0.48
CA GLY A 537 -6.93 5.03 0.93
C GLY A 537 -7.64 4.11 1.91
N SER A 538 -8.80 4.49 2.45
CA SER A 538 -9.50 3.73 3.50
C SER A 538 -9.76 2.25 3.18
N ASN A 539 -9.88 1.87 1.90
CA ASN A 539 -10.11 0.48 1.47
C ASN A 539 -8.85 -0.38 1.48
N VAL A 540 -7.68 0.21 1.21
CA VAL A 540 -6.41 -0.51 1.07
C VAL A 540 -5.48 -0.32 2.26
N ALA A 541 -5.79 0.62 3.17
CA ALA A 541 -5.07 0.87 4.43
C ALA A 541 -5.24 -0.25 5.48
N GLN A 542 -5.33 -1.51 5.05
CA GLN A 542 -5.51 -2.68 5.90
C GLN A 542 -4.36 -2.87 6.92
N GLY A 543 -3.18 -2.34 6.60
CA GLY A 543 -2.06 -2.28 7.53
C GLY A 543 -2.38 -1.46 8.79
N GLN A 544 -3.03 -0.31 8.66
CA GLN A 544 -3.45 0.49 9.81
C GLN A 544 -4.38 -0.34 10.70
N TYR A 545 -5.45 -0.89 10.15
CA TYR A 545 -6.45 -1.61 10.93
C TYR A 545 -5.94 -2.93 11.53
N SER A 546 -4.92 -3.56 10.93
CA SER A 546 -4.31 -4.78 11.47
C SER A 546 -3.21 -4.52 12.49
N PHE A 547 -2.65 -3.32 12.56
CA PHE A 547 -1.55 -3.00 13.49
C PHE A 547 -1.90 -3.26 14.97
N PRO A 548 -3.08 -2.87 15.51
CA PRO A 548 -3.46 -3.22 16.89
C PRO A 548 -3.60 -4.74 17.10
N ILE A 549 -4.04 -5.46 16.07
CA ILE A 549 -4.18 -6.93 16.11
C ILE A 549 -2.79 -7.57 16.22
N LEU A 550 -1.83 -7.07 15.46
CA LEU A 550 -0.43 -7.51 15.54
C LEU A 550 0.17 -7.23 16.93
N MET A 551 -0.08 -6.04 17.48
CA MET A 551 0.38 -5.68 18.82
C MET A 551 -0.23 -6.59 19.89
N LEU A 552 -1.52 -6.92 19.81
CA LEU A 552 -2.15 -7.86 20.74
C LEU A 552 -1.62 -9.28 20.58
N TRP A 553 -1.40 -9.74 19.34
CA TRP A 553 -0.81 -11.05 19.07
C TRP A 553 0.55 -11.20 19.75
N ARG A 554 1.37 -10.15 19.77
CA ARG A 554 2.67 -10.19 20.45
C ARG A 554 2.56 -10.49 21.95
N LEU A 555 1.47 -10.06 22.59
CA LEU A 555 1.23 -10.21 24.03
C LEU A 555 0.76 -11.62 24.40
N ASN A 556 -0.12 -12.23 23.60
CA ASN A 556 -0.78 -13.49 23.95
C ASN A 556 -0.46 -14.69 23.02
N GLY A 557 0.07 -14.43 21.82
CA GLY A 557 0.43 -15.45 20.83
C GLY A 557 -0.77 -16.19 20.21
N GLU A 558 -2.01 -15.72 20.39
CA GLU A 558 -3.17 -16.45 19.88
C GLU A 558 -3.23 -16.42 18.34
N GLN A 559 -3.24 -17.61 17.72
CA GLN A 559 -3.15 -17.83 16.27
C GLN A 559 -4.18 -17.03 15.46
N LYS A 560 -5.40 -16.85 15.99
CA LYS A 560 -6.47 -16.09 15.34
C LYS A 560 -6.07 -14.65 15.00
N TYR A 561 -5.19 -14.04 15.80
CA TYR A 561 -4.76 -12.65 15.58
C TYR A 561 -3.74 -12.54 14.46
N ILE A 562 -2.72 -13.41 14.40
CA ILE A 562 -1.77 -13.39 13.28
C ILE A 562 -2.42 -13.83 11.96
N ASN A 563 -3.41 -14.72 12.03
CA ASN A 563 -4.26 -15.05 10.90
C ASN A 563 -4.99 -13.83 10.37
N ALA A 564 -5.60 -13.03 11.25
CA ALA A 564 -6.32 -11.83 10.87
C ALA A 564 -5.40 -10.78 10.25
N VAL A 565 -4.22 -10.55 10.84
CA VAL A 565 -3.20 -9.66 10.28
C VAL A 565 -2.82 -10.11 8.87
N SER A 566 -2.49 -11.40 8.67
CA SER A 566 -2.12 -11.92 7.35
C SER A 566 -3.25 -11.72 6.33
N GLN A 567 -4.49 -12.08 6.68
CA GLN A 567 -5.65 -11.95 5.80
C GLN A 567 -5.86 -10.49 5.36
N MET A 568 -5.84 -9.55 6.31
CA MET A 568 -6.03 -8.13 6.02
C MET A 568 -4.94 -7.58 5.09
N MET A 569 -3.68 -7.99 5.30
CA MET A 569 -2.58 -7.58 4.42
C MET A 569 -2.69 -8.19 3.01
N ASP A 570 -3.29 -9.37 2.84
CA ASP A 570 -3.48 -10.02 1.53
C ASP A 570 -4.40 -9.20 0.59
N TYR A 571 -5.30 -8.37 1.12
CA TYR A 571 -6.24 -7.57 0.33
C TYR A 571 -5.53 -6.70 -0.71
N ALA A 572 -4.48 -5.99 -0.29
CA ALA A 572 -3.73 -5.07 -1.17
C ALA A 572 -2.91 -5.81 -2.25
N LEU A 573 -2.70 -7.12 -2.09
CA LEU A 573 -1.81 -7.93 -2.91
C LEU A 573 -2.55 -8.75 -3.99
N GLY A 574 -3.86 -8.53 -4.15
CA GLY A 574 -4.68 -9.16 -5.18
C GLY A 574 -5.87 -9.97 -4.65
N LEU A 575 -5.99 -10.17 -3.32
CA LEU A 575 -7.14 -10.81 -2.69
C LEU A 575 -8.29 -9.80 -2.52
N ASN A 576 -8.68 -9.17 -3.63
CA ASN A 576 -9.70 -8.13 -3.72
C ASN A 576 -10.57 -8.34 -4.99
N PRO A 577 -11.70 -7.63 -5.12
CA PRO A 577 -12.65 -7.84 -6.22
C PRO A 577 -12.07 -7.64 -7.62
N LEU A 578 -11.06 -6.78 -7.74
CA LEU A 578 -10.38 -6.49 -9.00
C LEU A 578 -9.30 -7.52 -9.32
N GLY A 579 -8.84 -8.31 -8.35
CA GLY A 579 -7.66 -9.16 -8.54
C GLY A 579 -6.42 -8.32 -8.88
N LYS A 580 -6.30 -7.13 -8.27
CA LYS A 580 -5.24 -6.15 -8.57
C LYS A 580 -4.27 -6.07 -7.38
N CYS A 581 -2.97 -6.16 -7.63
CA CYS A 581 -1.96 -5.80 -6.63
C CYS A 581 -1.80 -4.26 -6.63
N PHE A 582 -2.20 -3.61 -5.54
CA PHE A 582 -2.14 -2.15 -5.37
C PHE A 582 -0.75 -1.65 -4.95
N MET A 583 0.26 -2.52 -4.94
CA MET A 583 1.64 -2.16 -4.65
C MET A 583 2.49 -2.19 -5.93
N THR A 584 3.24 -1.11 -6.18
CA THR A 584 4.15 -1.03 -7.34
C THR A 584 5.31 -2.04 -7.21
N GLY A 585 5.77 -2.57 -8.35
CA GLY A 585 6.90 -3.50 -8.42
C GLY A 585 6.63 -4.94 -7.93
N LEU A 586 5.47 -5.21 -7.34
CA LEU A 586 5.05 -6.53 -6.86
C LEU A 586 3.76 -7.00 -7.54
N GLY A 587 3.57 -8.31 -7.65
CA GLY A 587 2.35 -8.91 -8.24
C GLY A 587 2.34 -8.96 -9.77
N PHE A 588 1.43 -9.78 -10.30
CA PHE A 588 1.30 -10.07 -11.74
C PHE A 588 0.37 -9.08 -12.43
N ASN A 589 -0.79 -8.79 -11.83
CA ASN A 589 -1.69 -7.72 -12.25
C ASN A 589 -1.55 -6.54 -11.28
N ARG A 590 -0.47 -5.78 -11.44
CA ARG A 590 -0.08 -4.71 -10.51
C ARG A 590 -0.41 -3.32 -11.03
N VAL A 591 -0.32 -2.35 -10.14
CA VAL A 591 -0.41 -0.93 -10.50
C VAL A 591 0.87 -0.45 -11.16
N HIS A 592 0.73 0.44 -12.14
CA HIS A 592 1.83 0.94 -12.96
C HIS A 592 1.98 2.46 -12.94
N ASN A 593 0.90 3.19 -12.67
CA ASN A 593 0.85 4.64 -12.80
C ASN A 593 0.51 5.34 -11.47
N PRO A 594 1.37 5.22 -10.43
CA PRO A 594 1.14 5.96 -9.19
C PRO A 594 1.20 7.47 -9.45
N HIS A 595 0.42 8.26 -8.71
CA HIS A 595 0.56 9.71 -8.64
C HIS A 595 1.83 10.06 -7.88
N ASP A 596 2.97 9.99 -8.57
CA ASP A 596 4.29 10.15 -7.98
C ASP A 596 5.28 10.79 -8.95
N ARG A 597 5.95 11.86 -8.50
CA ARG A 597 6.90 12.65 -9.29
C ARG A 597 8.12 11.83 -9.70
N GLU A 598 8.73 11.14 -8.76
CA GLU A 598 9.92 10.35 -9.05
C GLU A 598 9.58 9.05 -9.80
N SER A 599 8.42 8.41 -9.57
CA SER A 599 7.98 7.30 -10.43
C SER A 599 7.74 7.72 -11.87
N ALA A 600 7.20 8.92 -12.10
CA ALA A 600 7.07 9.44 -13.47
C ALA A 600 8.43 9.55 -14.15
N TYR A 601 9.44 10.07 -13.44
CA TYR A 601 10.81 10.09 -13.93
C TYR A 601 11.35 8.68 -14.22
N THR A 602 11.22 7.73 -13.29
CA THR A 602 11.75 6.37 -13.50
C THR A 602 11.02 5.62 -14.62
N ILE A 603 9.73 5.89 -14.83
CA ILE A 603 8.97 5.39 -15.99
C ILE A 603 9.53 5.96 -17.30
N GLU A 604 9.83 7.26 -17.35
CA GLU A 604 10.46 7.89 -18.53
C GLU A 604 11.85 7.31 -18.83
N GLN A 605 12.58 6.86 -17.79
CA GLN A 605 13.86 6.14 -17.96
C GLN A 605 13.68 4.67 -18.38
N GLY A 606 12.46 4.16 -18.45
CA GLY A 606 12.15 2.76 -18.78
C GLY A 606 12.36 1.77 -17.62
N TRP A 607 12.53 2.26 -16.38
CA TRP A 607 12.73 1.40 -15.20
C TRP A 607 11.41 0.95 -14.55
N GLY A 608 10.29 1.59 -14.93
CA GLY A 608 8.99 1.42 -14.29
C GLY A 608 8.82 2.32 -13.07
N PRO A 609 7.67 2.26 -12.37
CA PRO A 609 7.46 3.06 -11.16
C PRO A 609 8.39 2.62 -10.02
N ARG A 610 8.66 3.52 -9.06
CA ARG A 610 9.42 3.17 -7.86
C ARG A 610 8.71 2.02 -7.13
N PRO A 611 9.43 0.96 -6.71
CA PRO A 611 8.80 -0.22 -6.12
C PRO A 611 8.37 0.02 -4.67
N GLY A 612 7.35 -0.71 -4.23
CA GLY A 612 6.87 -0.72 -2.85
C GLY A 612 5.81 0.34 -2.50
N ILE A 613 5.41 1.18 -3.45
CA ILE A 613 4.36 2.19 -3.24
C ILE A 613 2.99 1.50 -3.19
N LEU A 614 2.34 1.53 -2.03
CA LEU A 614 0.92 1.16 -1.88
C LEU A 614 0.05 2.39 -2.18
N ILE A 615 -0.71 2.35 -3.27
CA ILE A 615 -1.63 3.45 -3.65
C ILE A 615 -2.91 3.44 -2.81
N PHE A 616 -3.73 4.49 -2.88
CA PHE A 616 -5.03 4.62 -2.20
C PHE A 616 -6.13 3.66 -2.71
N GLY A 617 -5.99 3.14 -3.93
CA GLY A 617 -6.84 2.09 -4.48
C GLY A 617 -8.29 2.50 -4.74
N PRO A 618 -9.23 1.54 -4.76
CA PRO A 618 -10.59 1.76 -5.24
C PRO A 618 -11.46 2.54 -4.26
N GLY A 619 -12.59 3.04 -4.77
CA GLY A 619 -13.78 3.27 -3.95
C GLY A 619 -14.05 4.69 -3.47
N LEU A 620 -13.16 5.63 -3.74
CA LEU A 620 -13.44 7.05 -3.58
C LEU A 620 -13.07 7.80 -4.86
N VAL A 621 -14.07 8.40 -5.50
CA VAL A 621 -13.84 9.32 -6.61
C VAL A 621 -14.20 10.71 -6.15
N THR A 622 -13.23 11.62 -6.22
CA THR A 622 -13.46 13.03 -5.90
C THR A 622 -13.47 13.89 -7.15
N ASN A 623 -13.76 15.18 -6.96
CA ASN A 623 -13.62 16.18 -8.01
C ASN A 623 -12.17 16.70 -8.15
N ARG A 624 -11.23 16.20 -7.32
CA ARG A 624 -9.80 16.49 -7.45
C ARG A 624 -9.18 15.45 -8.39
N GLY A 625 -8.44 15.91 -9.40
CA GLY A 625 -7.91 15.07 -10.49
C GLY A 625 -8.80 15.08 -11.75
N LYS A 626 -8.37 14.38 -12.79
CA LYS A 626 -9.15 14.26 -14.03
C LYS A 626 -10.33 13.29 -13.83
N SER A 627 -11.49 13.62 -14.40
CA SER A 627 -12.62 12.69 -14.49
C SER A 627 -12.41 11.78 -15.69
N HIS A 628 -12.49 10.47 -15.48
CA HIS A 628 -12.21 9.49 -16.52
C HIS A 628 -13.47 8.71 -16.91
N PRO A 629 -13.81 8.62 -18.21
CA PRO A 629 -15.10 8.11 -18.70
C PRO A 629 -15.23 6.59 -18.62
N ALA A 630 -14.15 5.85 -18.32
CA ALA A 630 -14.12 4.39 -18.39
C ALA A 630 -15.01 3.69 -17.35
N ILE A 631 -15.31 4.32 -16.21
CA ILE A 631 -16.10 3.71 -15.14
C ILE A 631 -17.45 4.43 -14.98
N VAL A 632 -18.54 3.69 -15.21
CA VAL A 632 -19.91 4.17 -14.95
C VAL A 632 -20.16 4.13 -13.44
N LYS A 633 -19.81 5.23 -12.75
CA LYS A 633 -19.83 5.36 -11.27
C LYS A 633 -21.13 4.92 -10.59
N ASN A 634 -22.28 5.08 -11.24
CA ASN A 634 -23.59 4.77 -10.67
C ASN A 634 -24.06 3.32 -10.91
N GLN A 635 -23.25 2.52 -11.60
CA GLN A 635 -23.55 1.11 -11.92
C GLN A 635 -22.44 0.15 -11.46
N THR A 636 -21.28 0.70 -11.07
CA THR A 636 -20.10 -0.07 -10.65
C THR A 636 -20.04 -0.13 -9.12
N PRO A 637 -19.96 -1.32 -8.50
CA PRO A 637 -19.75 -1.45 -7.07
C PRO A 637 -18.49 -0.72 -6.59
N ARG A 638 -18.49 -0.21 -5.36
CA ARG A 638 -17.46 0.68 -4.84
C ARG A 638 -16.04 0.14 -5.05
N GLU A 639 -15.79 -1.09 -4.65
CA GLU A 639 -14.45 -1.69 -4.72
C GLU A 639 -13.97 -2.01 -6.14
N ARG A 640 -14.85 -1.85 -7.14
CA ARG A 640 -14.52 -1.98 -8.56
C ARG A 640 -14.26 -0.62 -9.23
N ILE A 641 -14.50 0.49 -8.53
CA ILE A 641 -14.24 1.84 -9.04
C ILE A 641 -12.75 2.16 -8.83
N TYR A 642 -11.93 1.76 -9.81
CA TYR A 642 -10.49 2.01 -9.85
C TYR A 642 -9.96 2.13 -11.28
N ILE A 643 -9.11 3.12 -11.50
CA ILE A 643 -8.31 3.28 -12.71
C ILE A 643 -6.83 3.39 -12.35
N ASP A 644 -5.96 2.81 -13.18
CA ASP A 644 -4.50 2.87 -13.03
C ASP A 644 -3.95 4.04 -13.86
N ASN A 645 -4.27 5.26 -13.41
CA ASN A 645 -3.82 6.51 -13.99
C ASN A 645 -3.22 7.43 -12.93
N ARG A 646 -2.03 7.96 -13.23
CA ARG A 646 -1.32 8.98 -12.45
C ARG A 646 -2.19 10.20 -12.11
N ASP A 647 -3.06 10.64 -13.01
CA ASP A 647 -3.92 11.83 -12.81
C ASP A 647 -5.14 11.55 -11.91
N ALA A 648 -5.38 10.28 -11.54
CA ALA A 648 -6.45 9.86 -10.64
C ALA A 648 -6.00 9.93 -9.16
N ILE A 649 -5.67 11.12 -8.70
CA ILE A 649 -5.03 11.41 -7.39
C ILE A 649 -5.66 10.61 -6.24
N SER A 650 -6.98 10.67 -6.05
CA SER A 650 -7.66 10.02 -4.91
C SER A 650 -7.63 8.48 -4.94
N GLN A 651 -7.08 7.88 -5.98
CA GLN A 651 -6.92 6.43 -6.16
C GLN A 651 -5.46 6.03 -6.33
N SER A 652 -4.70 6.76 -7.15
CA SER A 652 -3.35 6.39 -7.56
C SER A 652 -2.25 7.07 -6.73
N GLU A 653 -2.58 8.06 -5.91
CA GLU A 653 -1.65 8.61 -4.92
C GLU A 653 -1.52 7.68 -3.70
N PHE A 654 -0.61 8.02 -2.80
CA PHE A 654 -0.29 7.33 -1.56
C PHE A 654 0.16 8.37 -0.54
N THR A 655 0.26 8.00 0.73
CA THR A 655 1.03 8.80 1.70
C THR A 655 1.98 7.94 2.51
N ILE A 656 3.04 8.54 3.04
CA ILE A 656 4.06 7.88 3.84
C ILE A 656 3.46 7.28 5.12
N TYR A 657 2.48 7.98 5.71
CA TYR A 657 1.91 7.65 7.01
C TYR A 657 0.65 6.76 6.91
N GLN A 658 -0.20 6.92 5.89
CA GLN A 658 -1.37 6.02 5.71
C GLN A 658 -1.00 4.75 4.92
N SER A 659 -0.21 4.90 3.85
CA SER A 659 -0.01 3.82 2.89
C SER A 659 1.28 3.04 3.08
N LEU A 660 2.41 3.71 3.37
CA LEU A 660 3.72 3.05 3.36
C LEU A 660 4.16 2.54 4.74
N CYS A 661 3.85 3.31 5.79
CA CYS A 661 4.24 3.02 7.17
C CYS A 661 3.84 1.61 7.63
N PHE A 662 2.56 1.27 7.54
CA PHE A 662 2.07 0.01 8.08
C PHE A 662 2.57 -1.23 7.31
N PRO A 663 2.58 -1.26 5.97
CA PRO A 663 3.29 -2.29 5.23
C PRO A 663 4.76 -2.47 5.62
N ALA A 664 5.51 -1.37 5.77
CA ALA A 664 6.90 -1.40 6.19
C ALA A 664 7.08 -1.96 7.61
N ALA A 665 6.14 -1.70 8.52
CA ALA A 665 6.15 -2.25 9.88
C ALA A 665 5.72 -3.73 9.93
N ILE A 666 4.69 -4.12 9.18
CA ILE A 666 4.01 -5.42 9.35
C ILE A 666 4.63 -6.52 8.49
N TYR A 667 4.95 -6.26 7.22
CA TYR A 667 5.43 -7.32 6.34
C TYR A 667 6.77 -7.95 6.76
N PRO A 668 7.76 -7.21 7.29
CA PRO A 668 8.94 -7.84 7.87
C PRO A 668 8.63 -8.80 9.01
N VAL A 669 7.62 -8.50 9.84
CA VAL A 669 7.17 -9.39 10.91
C VAL A 669 6.48 -10.63 10.33
N LEU A 670 5.62 -10.47 9.32
CA LEU A 670 4.97 -11.58 8.61
C LEU A 670 5.95 -12.46 7.81
N ALA A 671 7.14 -11.94 7.50
CA ALA A 671 8.25 -12.65 6.88
C ALA A 671 9.19 -13.32 7.90
N GLU A 672 8.96 -13.11 9.20
CA GLU A 672 9.83 -13.58 10.29
C GLU A 672 11.25 -12.99 10.20
N GLY A 673 11.36 -11.76 9.69
CA GLY A 673 12.61 -11.05 9.48
C GLY A 673 13.45 -11.61 8.32
N GLY A 674 14.78 -11.47 8.45
CA GLY A 674 15.75 -11.95 7.46
C GLY A 674 16.03 -10.95 6.33
N LYS A 675 17.10 -11.23 5.57
CA LYS A 675 17.55 -10.45 4.40
C LYS A 675 17.01 -11.07 3.12
N TYR A 676 16.67 -10.24 2.13
CA TYR A 676 16.28 -10.69 0.81
C TYR A 676 17.40 -10.45 -0.20
N ASP A 677 17.72 -11.47 -1.00
CA ASP A 677 18.65 -11.36 -2.12
C ASP A 677 17.90 -10.80 -3.36
N GLU A 678 18.13 -9.54 -3.67
CA GLU A 678 17.50 -8.85 -4.81
C GLU A 678 17.83 -9.49 -6.17
N SER A 679 18.90 -10.29 -6.26
CA SER A 679 19.25 -11.03 -7.47
C SER A 679 18.40 -12.28 -7.70
N ASN A 680 17.67 -12.74 -6.68
CA ASN A 680 16.90 -13.98 -6.70
C ASN A 680 15.39 -13.72 -6.60
N ASN A 681 14.67 -13.60 -7.73
CA ASN A 681 13.22 -13.51 -7.71
C ASN A 681 12.59 -14.91 -7.56
N PRO A 682 11.84 -15.20 -6.48
CA PRO A 682 11.33 -16.55 -6.19
C PRO A 682 10.24 -17.03 -7.16
N PHE A 683 9.74 -16.17 -8.06
CA PHE A 683 8.82 -16.55 -9.15
C PHE A 683 9.54 -16.89 -10.46
N TYR A 684 10.82 -16.56 -10.60
CA TYR A 684 11.58 -16.73 -11.85
C TYR A 684 12.92 -17.47 -11.66
N SER A 685 13.27 -17.80 -10.41
CA SER A 685 14.44 -18.59 -10.07
C SER A 685 14.30 -20.01 -10.64
N ARG A 686 15.20 -20.35 -11.58
CA ARG A 686 15.28 -21.62 -12.30
C ARG A 686 16.04 -22.68 -11.52
#